data_AF-A0A4Q5ARV4-F1
#
_entry.id   AF-A0A4Q5ARV4-F1
#
_cell.length_a   1.000
_cell.length_b   1.000
_cell.length_c   1.000
_cell.angle_alpha   90.00
_cell.angle_beta   90.00
_cell.angle_gamma   90.00
#
_symmetry.space_group_name_H-M   'P 1'
#
loop_
_entity.id
_entity.type
_entity.pdbx_description
1 polymer ?
#
loop_
_entity_poly.entity_id
_entity_poly.type
_entity_poly.pdbx_seq_one_letter_code
_entity_poly.pdbx_strand_id
1 'polypeptide(L)'
;MTPLSETEKNLGKSKHSRGRRFMVKAVASISALATLAGGMALGAVTAPAAFAANGPTTSYDRTLGNAQFEAARESNGLSKEMDYGAILHAWMWSANTIKAHMDEIADAGYTSIQTVPISTIKGPVEGMQFTENWYYVYQPSGTGIGNKVIGTEQEIKEMTAEAHKHGIRVIADAVINHFTADWNAIQGDWKNSSFFHTRQEGGCGDNGTAVNYSNRWQVTHCHLLSLWDLNTENQEVANRMKDYLTRAVADGIDGFRYDAAKHIELPNEFDRYSPYYDTILPNGAQYQYGEVLQGDQGLNAPAYPALFDKYSTNGGGNTASHYGNEIRAAMQDKNISSGRLGSLQGTGVRDNQLVTWVESHDTYANTNEYSSQLSAWQIRMGWGIVGSRKGGAPLFFNRPQGSGGSNPRFAEVSSLGDAGDDEWKHPEVANVNKFRNAMEGNAEYLRNCQGNNNCLMIERYKTDGNPNNDGMTVVNMDGDKSLVGMDTTLDDGEYVDQVYGGKLVVNNKKITSGEVKSGKVHVFYNASNSPRASLAVTGAKSFKTDTTQVTLTARNVNNARYSTSEGDSGSFTDGQKITIGVKSAVNTQITVTLTGTDADGKQITASETFTKKDPNATVSYTAYAKKPAAWNKIYAYVYVDNNAPAGSVIQNAAWPGELMTAESGACDGTADQVYEIPEEIIDKAGDDPIRVIFNNGGAGEIPGNKFPGDTATENPDDHVDAAGLLIDGSYVWDGNITSGKWEEAACVAVTVDSVKISPSGTVNLGLANGATTKLTATVAPASAANKPVKWTSSNEKVAVVKNGVVQGLAKGTATITAAVGGKSDSVTVNVTGEAPVVHDTTIYYPASNFGANSTYLHYRIGTGTWTTAPGVKMEAACDGYVKYTIEGTEGGQVEFVFNNGAGNWDNSGGKNYKASGANAVVENGTVGSVAPCVTVVPVSSVSISGGDFELKVGASKQLSATVSPSNATDRAVSWKSSNASVATVDASGTVKAVKAGTATITATAGGKSASVRVTVTTALVPSVTSTVYYKPSKAPKQAPILWYRVDGGASRSVRMALSCDGWYSASVQAPASAKLKLVFEVNGVMDNNGVTNGVANGYIGSGSTIAVSNGNILSGVVPKCKVG
;
A
#
# COMPACT_ATOMS: atom_id res chain seq x y z
N MET A 1 18.08 0.92 -68.60
CA MET A 1 18.68 0.90 -69.95
C MET A 1 19.62 -0.30 -70.04
N THR A 2 20.14 -0.63 -71.22
CA THR A 2 20.87 -1.88 -71.49
C THR A 2 22.29 -1.93 -70.89
N PRO A 3 22.90 -3.14 -70.74
CA PRO A 3 23.91 -3.43 -69.71
C PRO A 3 25.18 -4.06 -70.35
N LEU A 4 25.87 -4.95 -69.63
CA LEU A 4 26.50 -6.25 -70.03
C LEU A 4 27.36 -6.75 -68.83
N SER A 5 27.10 -7.92 -68.22
CA SER A 5 27.55 -9.30 -68.58
C SER A 5 28.96 -9.62 -68.02
N GLU A 6 29.43 -10.86 -67.79
CA GLU A 6 28.96 -12.26 -67.89
C GLU A 6 29.61 -13.02 -66.70
N THR A 7 29.15 -14.10 -66.07
CA THR A 7 28.21 -15.21 -66.36
C THR A 7 28.76 -16.37 -67.23
N GLU A 8 28.30 -17.58 -66.91
CA GLU A 8 28.34 -18.85 -67.67
C GLU A 8 29.60 -19.73 -67.71
N LYS A 9 29.41 -20.99 -67.29
CA LYS A 9 29.41 -22.22 -68.12
C LYS A 9 28.82 -23.38 -67.28
N ASN A 10 28.07 -24.38 -67.81
CA ASN A 10 27.58 -24.62 -69.17
C ASN A 10 26.44 -25.67 -69.20
N LEU A 11 25.50 -25.58 -70.15
CA LEU A 11 24.74 -26.65 -70.86
C LEU A 11 24.01 -27.79 -70.07
N GLY A 12 22.77 -28.22 -70.41
CA GLY A 12 21.77 -27.68 -71.35
C GLY A 12 20.84 -28.73 -72.02
N LYS A 13 19.79 -28.24 -72.70
CA LYS A 13 18.74 -28.95 -73.51
C LYS A 13 17.58 -29.58 -72.68
N SER A 14 16.33 -29.67 -73.16
CA SER A 14 15.83 -29.47 -74.54
C SER A 14 14.44 -28.77 -74.66
N LYS A 15 14.24 -28.02 -75.77
CA LYS A 15 13.12 -28.06 -76.78
C LYS A 15 11.67 -28.37 -76.32
N HIS A 16 10.58 -27.82 -76.88
CA HIS A 16 10.24 -26.86 -77.98
C HIS A 16 8.72 -26.53 -77.85
N SER A 17 8.06 -25.52 -78.45
CA SER A 17 8.43 -24.29 -79.19
C SER A 17 7.18 -23.42 -79.51
N ARG A 18 7.31 -22.07 -79.51
CA ARG A 18 6.57 -21.04 -80.31
C ARG A 18 5.01 -21.06 -80.34
N GLY A 19 4.26 -19.94 -80.20
CA GLY A 19 4.60 -18.52 -79.99
C GLY A 19 3.54 -17.54 -80.56
N ARG A 20 3.82 -16.22 -80.46
CA ARG A 20 3.13 -15.03 -81.05
C ARG A 20 1.75 -14.55 -80.49
N ARG A 21 1.79 -13.32 -79.96
CA ARG A 21 0.86 -12.17 -80.12
C ARG A 21 -0.60 -12.44 -80.58
N PHE A 22 -1.57 -11.93 -79.82
CA PHE A 22 -2.29 -10.69 -80.18
C PHE A 22 -2.97 -10.01 -78.96
N MET A 23 -3.78 -8.97 -79.21
CA MET A 23 -4.46 -8.12 -78.21
C MET A 23 -5.86 -8.61 -77.81
N VAL A 24 -6.46 -7.88 -76.84
CA VAL A 24 -7.89 -7.45 -76.82
C VAL A 24 -8.95 -8.45 -76.32
N LYS A 25 -9.73 -7.95 -75.34
CA LYS A 25 -11.19 -8.07 -75.06
C LYS A 25 -11.95 -9.39 -75.32
N ALA A 26 -13.03 -9.70 -74.61
CA ALA A 26 -13.65 -9.27 -73.34
C ALA A 26 -14.93 -10.15 -73.16
N VAL A 27 -15.90 -9.70 -72.36
CA VAL A 27 -17.25 -10.27 -72.20
C VAL A 27 -17.18 -11.62 -71.43
N ALA A 28 -17.64 -11.74 -70.18
CA ALA A 28 -19.02 -11.57 -69.67
C ALA A 28 -19.99 -12.61 -70.27
N SER A 29 -21.12 -12.98 -69.66
CA SER A 29 -21.90 -12.24 -68.65
C SER A 29 -22.67 -13.18 -67.70
N ILE A 30 -22.94 -12.68 -66.48
CA ILE A 30 -24.26 -12.59 -65.85
C ILE A 30 -25.25 -13.75 -66.07
N SER A 31 -25.56 -14.47 -64.99
CA SER A 31 -26.91 -14.64 -64.41
C SER A 31 -26.72 -15.04 -62.94
N ALA A 32 -27.30 -14.40 -61.91
CA ALA A 32 -28.70 -14.03 -61.65
C ALA A 32 -29.59 -15.29 -61.52
N LEU A 33 -30.50 -15.45 -60.55
CA LEU A 33 -31.29 -14.50 -59.75
C LEU A 33 -31.47 -15.01 -58.27
N ALA A 34 -32.07 -14.31 -57.30
CA ALA A 34 -32.20 -12.86 -56.98
C ALA A 34 -33.14 -12.65 -55.74
N THR A 35 -33.01 -11.50 -55.03
CA THR A 35 -34.08 -10.77 -54.24
C THR A 35 -34.78 -11.50 -53.06
N LEU A 36 -35.37 -10.88 -52.01
CA LEU A 36 -35.52 -9.53 -51.40
C LEU A 36 -35.83 -9.79 -49.88
N ALA A 37 -35.89 -8.90 -48.87
CA ALA A 37 -35.70 -7.46 -48.64
C ALA A 37 -35.39 -7.25 -47.12
N GLY A 38 -34.98 -6.10 -46.59
CA GLY A 38 -34.48 -4.86 -47.21
C GLY A 38 -34.49 -3.64 -46.25
N GLY A 39 -33.38 -2.88 -46.21
CA GLY A 39 -33.29 -1.52 -45.67
C GLY A 39 -33.20 -1.37 -44.13
N MET A 40 -32.60 -0.32 -43.56
CA MET A 40 -31.81 0.82 -44.09
C MET A 40 -30.93 1.36 -42.93
N ALA A 41 -29.75 1.96 -43.13
CA ALA A 41 -28.85 2.04 -44.29
C ALA A 41 -27.42 2.46 -43.80
N LEU A 42 -26.40 2.33 -44.65
CA LEU A 42 -25.01 2.71 -44.34
C LEU A 42 -24.59 3.97 -45.11
N GLY A 43 -24.10 4.98 -44.39
CA GLY A 43 -23.42 6.14 -44.98
C GLY A 43 -21.95 5.84 -45.23
N ALA A 44 -21.49 5.98 -46.48
CA ALA A 44 -20.09 5.73 -46.81
C ALA A 44 -19.18 6.86 -46.30
N VAL A 45 -18.14 6.51 -45.54
CA VAL A 45 -16.99 7.37 -45.28
C VAL A 45 -15.77 6.72 -45.95
N THR A 46 -15.01 7.50 -46.70
CA THR A 46 -13.81 7.04 -47.42
C THR A 46 -12.72 6.61 -46.46
N ALA A 47 -12.09 5.46 -46.71
CA ALA A 47 -10.95 4.99 -45.92
C ALA A 47 -9.76 5.98 -46.01
N PRO A 48 -9.21 6.46 -44.88
CA PRO A 48 -7.98 7.22 -44.88
C PRO A 48 -6.77 6.28 -44.89
N ALA A 49 -6.10 6.16 -46.04
CA ALA A 49 -4.77 5.58 -46.12
C ALA A 49 -3.74 6.57 -45.53
N ALA A 50 -3.77 6.74 -44.20
CA ALA A 50 -3.03 7.80 -43.50
C ALA A 50 -2.69 7.45 -42.03
N PHE A 51 -2.00 6.33 -41.80
CA PHE A 51 -1.18 6.14 -40.61
C PHE A 51 0.29 6.02 -41.02
N ALA A 52 0.99 7.15 -40.98
CA ALA A 52 2.41 7.24 -41.25
C ALA A 52 3.15 7.85 -40.04
N ALA A 53 4.37 7.37 -39.81
CA ALA A 53 5.38 7.95 -38.91
C ALA A 53 5.19 7.88 -37.38
N ASN A 54 4.10 7.30 -36.83
CA ASN A 54 4.04 6.87 -35.43
C ASN A 54 3.26 5.55 -35.33
N GLY A 55 3.97 4.44 -35.09
CA GLY A 55 3.36 3.12 -34.89
C GLY A 55 3.12 2.80 -33.41
N PRO A 56 2.38 1.71 -33.10
CA PRO A 56 2.25 1.19 -31.75
C PRO A 56 3.63 0.84 -31.17
N THR A 57 3.92 1.26 -29.93
CA THR A 57 5.24 1.11 -29.31
C THR A 57 5.30 0.05 -28.21
N THR A 58 4.15 -0.48 -27.79
CA THR A 58 4.04 -1.50 -26.73
C THR A 58 3.39 -2.78 -27.24
N SER A 59 3.48 -3.84 -26.42
CA SER A 59 2.79 -5.10 -26.66
C SER A 59 1.26 -5.01 -26.47
N TYR A 60 0.80 -4.16 -25.53
CA TYR A 60 -0.64 -3.90 -25.33
C TYR A 60 -1.31 -3.39 -26.61
N ASP A 61 -0.69 -2.41 -27.27
CA ASP A 61 -1.23 -1.76 -28.48
C ASP A 61 -1.51 -2.77 -29.62
N ARG A 62 -0.74 -3.86 -29.67
CA ARG A 62 -0.87 -4.91 -30.70
C ARG A 62 -1.88 -6.00 -30.35
N THR A 63 -2.23 -6.14 -29.08
CA THR A 63 -2.96 -7.29 -28.53
C THR A 63 -4.22 -6.85 -27.77
N LEU A 64 -4.12 -6.49 -26.49
CA LEU A 64 -5.22 -6.01 -25.64
C LEU A 64 -5.82 -4.65 -26.06
N GLY A 65 -5.22 -3.97 -27.04
CA GLY A 65 -5.78 -2.80 -27.73
C GLY A 65 -6.27 -3.08 -29.17
N ASN A 66 -6.17 -4.32 -29.66
CA ASN A 66 -6.35 -4.66 -31.07
C ASN A 66 -7.52 -5.64 -31.29
N ALA A 67 -8.58 -5.14 -31.95
CA ALA A 67 -9.79 -5.92 -32.23
C ALA A 67 -9.57 -7.16 -33.11
N GLN A 68 -8.50 -7.24 -33.91
CA GLN A 68 -8.19 -8.45 -34.68
C GLN A 68 -7.58 -9.54 -33.81
N PHE A 69 -6.66 -9.16 -32.91
CA PHE A 69 -6.06 -10.07 -31.93
C PHE A 69 -7.13 -10.61 -30.97
N GLU A 70 -7.96 -9.72 -30.41
CA GLU A 70 -9.00 -10.12 -29.46
C GLU A 70 -10.05 -11.03 -30.10
N ALA A 71 -10.49 -10.75 -31.33
CA ALA A 71 -11.42 -11.63 -32.04
C ALA A 71 -10.85 -13.05 -32.28
N ALA A 72 -9.54 -13.16 -32.56
CA ALA A 72 -8.87 -14.44 -32.69
C ALA A 72 -8.72 -15.16 -31.33
N ARG A 73 -8.31 -14.43 -30.29
CA ARG A 73 -8.21 -14.92 -28.91
C ARG A 73 -9.54 -15.51 -28.42
N GLU A 74 -10.64 -14.80 -28.67
CA GLU A 74 -11.98 -15.24 -28.32
C GLU A 74 -12.43 -16.44 -29.15
N SER A 75 -12.22 -16.41 -30.47
CA SER A 75 -12.55 -17.54 -31.37
C SER A 75 -11.81 -18.84 -30.99
N ASN A 76 -10.59 -18.74 -30.45
CA ASN A 76 -9.79 -19.88 -30.02
C ASN A 76 -9.99 -20.24 -28.53
N GLY A 77 -10.89 -19.55 -27.82
CA GLY A 77 -11.18 -19.82 -26.41
C GLY A 77 -9.98 -19.59 -25.48
N LEU A 78 -9.10 -18.65 -25.81
CA LEU A 78 -7.86 -18.38 -25.06
C LEU A 78 -8.11 -17.39 -23.91
N SER A 79 -7.38 -17.58 -22.81
CA SER A 79 -7.44 -16.69 -21.64
C SER A 79 -7.11 -15.26 -22.05
N LYS A 80 -7.74 -14.28 -21.40
CA LYS A 80 -7.44 -12.87 -21.70
C LYS A 80 -6.06 -12.49 -21.20
N GLU A 81 -5.75 -12.81 -19.95
CA GLU A 81 -4.51 -12.37 -19.28
C GLU A 81 -3.43 -13.47 -19.30
N MET A 82 -2.15 -13.07 -19.34
CA MET A 82 -1.00 -13.98 -19.47
C MET A 82 -0.57 -14.63 -18.16
N ASP A 83 -0.83 -13.96 -17.03
CA ASP A 83 -0.62 -14.47 -15.67
C ASP A 83 -1.63 -15.57 -15.30
N TYR A 84 -2.81 -15.54 -15.91
CA TYR A 84 -3.79 -16.61 -15.77
C TYR A 84 -3.63 -17.71 -16.83
N GLY A 85 -3.45 -17.39 -18.11
CA GLY A 85 -3.47 -18.39 -19.19
C GLY A 85 -2.34 -19.44 -19.16
N ALA A 86 -2.56 -20.58 -19.81
CA ALA A 86 -1.53 -21.62 -19.94
C ALA A 86 -0.40 -21.19 -20.89
N ILE A 87 0.85 -21.49 -20.50
CA ILE A 87 2.08 -21.18 -21.25
C ILE A 87 2.66 -22.47 -21.83
N LEU A 88 2.87 -22.52 -23.16
CA LEU A 88 3.66 -23.58 -23.79
C LEU A 88 5.14 -23.16 -23.81
N HIS A 89 6.00 -23.85 -23.07
CA HIS A 89 7.45 -23.69 -23.24
C HIS A 89 7.90 -24.54 -24.42
N ALA A 90 7.99 -23.91 -25.59
CA ALA A 90 8.45 -24.48 -26.86
C ALA A 90 9.99 -24.58 -26.85
N TRP A 91 10.50 -25.37 -25.89
CA TRP A 91 11.92 -25.42 -25.57
C TRP A 91 12.73 -26.03 -26.72
N MET A 92 13.74 -25.28 -27.17
CA MET A 92 14.58 -25.54 -28.34
C MET A 92 13.88 -25.52 -29.71
N TRP A 93 12.60 -25.14 -29.81
CA TRP A 93 11.93 -24.99 -31.10
C TRP A 93 12.45 -23.75 -31.85
N SER A 94 12.57 -23.81 -33.17
CA SER A 94 12.85 -22.64 -34.00
C SER A 94 11.60 -21.76 -34.17
N ALA A 95 11.79 -20.47 -34.48
CA ALA A 95 10.68 -19.57 -34.78
C ALA A 95 9.85 -20.04 -35.99
N ASN A 96 10.48 -20.67 -36.99
CA ASN A 96 9.75 -21.27 -38.12
C ASN A 96 8.94 -22.50 -37.70
N THR A 97 9.45 -23.31 -36.77
CA THR A 97 8.76 -24.47 -36.20
C THR A 97 7.53 -24.04 -35.41
N ILE A 98 7.68 -23.05 -34.52
CA ILE A 98 6.57 -22.46 -33.77
C ILE A 98 5.53 -21.87 -34.73
N LYS A 99 5.96 -21.10 -35.75
CA LYS A 99 5.10 -20.54 -36.80
C LYS A 99 4.35 -21.61 -37.61
N ALA A 100 4.94 -22.79 -37.82
CA ALA A 100 4.33 -23.90 -38.57
C ALA A 100 3.28 -24.69 -37.77
N HIS A 101 3.33 -24.65 -36.44
CA HIS A 101 2.39 -25.35 -35.55
C HIS A 101 1.37 -24.40 -34.87
N MET A 102 1.24 -23.15 -35.33
CA MET A 102 0.44 -22.13 -34.61
C MET A 102 -1.05 -22.51 -34.49
N ASP A 103 -1.64 -23.12 -35.53
CA ASP A 103 -2.99 -23.70 -35.48
C ASP A 103 -3.11 -24.73 -34.34
N GLU A 104 -2.17 -25.69 -34.26
CA GLU A 104 -2.16 -26.75 -33.24
C GLU A 104 -1.94 -26.19 -31.81
N ILE A 105 -1.18 -25.10 -31.65
CA ILE A 105 -0.96 -24.45 -30.35
C ILE A 105 -2.23 -23.73 -29.88
N ALA A 106 -2.97 -23.10 -30.80
CA ALA A 106 -4.29 -22.54 -30.53
C ALA A 106 -5.31 -23.65 -30.19
N ASP A 107 -5.33 -24.74 -30.99
CA ASP A 107 -6.19 -25.90 -30.75
C ASP A 107 -5.84 -26.66 -29.45
N ALA A 108 -4.61 -26.56 -28.95
CA ALA A 108 -4.20 -27.05 -27.64
C ALA A 108 -4.53 -26.08 -26.49
N GLY A 109 -5.09 -24.89 -26.77
CA GLY A 109 -5.61 -23.95 -25.79
C GLY A 109 -4.56 -23.09 -25.06
N TYR A 110 -3.33 -23.03 -25.56
CA TYR A 110 -2.27 -22.21 -24.95
C TYR A 110 -2.48 -20.72 -25.24
N THR A 111 -2.40 -19.89 -24.19
CA THR A 111 -2.58 -18.44 -24.30
C THR A 111 -1.27 -17.72 -24.63
N SER A 112 -0.14 -18.30 -24.20
CA SER A 112 1.20 -17.78 -24.50
C SER A 112 2.17 -18.90 -24.87
N ILE A 113 3.19 -18.57 -25.66
CA ILE A 113 4.34 -19.44 -25.96
C ILE A 113 5.57 -18.81 -25.31
N GLN A 114 6.38 -19.59 -24.58
CA GLN A 114 7.75 -19.22 -24.23
C GLN A 114 8.73 -19.80 -25.26
N THR A 115 9.57 -18.94 -25.84
CA THR A 115 10.72 -19.34 -26.66
C THR A 115 11.97 -19.56 -25.80
N VAL A 116 12.98 -20.25 -26.34
CA VAL A 116 14.36 -20.17 -25.84
C VAL A 116 14.96 -18.77 -25.99
N PRO A 117 16.10 -18.47 -25.34
CA PRO A 117 16.78 -17.18 -25.46
C PRO A 117 16.97 -16.72 -26.90
N ILE A 118 16.46 -15.53 -27.20
CA ILE A 118 16.49 -14.95 -28.56
C ILE A 118 17.77 -14.16 -28.86
N SER A 119 18.64 -13.97 -27.88
CA SER A 119 19.91 -13.25 -28.01
C SER A 119 20.91 -13.98 -28.92
N THR A 120 21.83 -13.23 -29.53
CA THR A 120 23.05 -13.78 -30.14
C THR A 120 23.91 -14.53 -29.13
N ILE A 121 24.44 -15.70 -29.48
CA ILE A 121 25.13 -16.63 -28.57
C ILE A 121 26.59 -16.89 -28.94
N LYS A 122 27.35 -17.54 -28.05
CA LYS A 122 28.75 -17.96 -28.28
C LYS A 122 28.88 -18.97 -29.44
N GLY A 123 28.11 -20.06 -29.35
CA GLY A 123 28.41 -21.30 -30.06
C GLY A 123 29.60 -22.09 -29.47
N PRO A 124 29.98 -23.23 -30.06
CA PRO A 124 29.46 -23.81 -31.29
C PRO A 124 27.98 -24.23 -31.19
N VAL A 125 27.39 -24.46 -32.36
CA VAL A 125 26.25 -25.37 -32.48
C VAL A 125 26.56 -26.17 -33.74
N GLU A 126 27.15 -27.34 -33.54
CA GLU A 126 27.49 -28.33 -34.56
C GLU A 126 26.70 -29.59 -34.25
N GLY A 127 26.26 -30.32 -35.28
CA GLY A 127 25.38 -31.49 -35.13
C GLY A 127 23.93 -31.18 -34.68
N MET A 128 23.66 -30.04 -34.05
CA MET A 128 22.35 -29.65 -33.49
C MET A 128 21.77 -30.65 -32.46
N GLN A 129 22.63 -31.44 -31.80
CA GLN A 129 22.21 -32.45 -30.81
C GLN A 129 21.92 -31.83 -29.44
N PHE A 130 20.90 -32.32 -28.74
CA PHE A 130 20.50 -31.83 -27.41
C PHE A 130 21.60 -32.06 -26.37
N THR A 131 22.14 -33.29 -26.31
CA THR A 131 23.16 -33.72 -25.33
C THR A 131 24.40 -32.84 -25.33
N GLU A 132 24.84 -32.36 -26.50
CA GLU A 132 26.05 -31.58 -26.66
C GLU A 132 25.82 -30.06 -26.59
N ASN A 133 24.62 -29.58 -26.99
CA ASN A 133 24.43 -28.17 -27.35
C ASN A 133 23.32 -27.40 -26.60
N TRP A 134 22.40 -28.03 -25.85
CA TRP A 134 21.20 -27.34 -25.35
C TRP A 134 21.50 -26.06 -24.55
N TYR A 135 22.56 -26.07 -23.75
CA TYR A 135 22.94 -24.97 -22.85
C TYR A 135 23.59 -23.77 -23.58
N TYR A 136 23.88 -23.84 -24.89
CA TYR A 136 24.47 -22.70 -25.62
C TYR A 136 23.50 -21.53 -25.82
N VAL A 137 22.18 -21.74 -25.74
CA VAL A 137 21.21 -20.62 -25.76
C VAL A 137 21.37 -19.72 -24.52
N TYR A 138 21.74 -20.32 -23.38
CA TYR A 138 22.05 -19.65 -22.12
C TYR A 138 23.50 -19.10 -22.05
N GLN A 139 24.16 -18.97 -23.20
CA GLN A 139 25.46 -18.32 -23.33
C GLN A 139 25.44 -17.20 -24.39
N PRO A 140 24.80 -16.05 -24.09
CA PRO A 140 24.81 -14.91 -24.99
C PRO A 140 26.23 -14.42 -25.28
N SER A 141 26.50 -14.05 -26.53
CA SER A 141 27.69 -13.28 -26.92
C SER A 141 27.44 -11.77 -26.86
N GLY A 142 26.18 -11.35 -26.68
CA GLY A 142 25.77 -9.96 -26.59
C GLY A 142 24.31 -9.81 -27.02
N THR A 143 23.86 -8.57 -27.18
CA THR A 143 22.44 -8.22 -27.35
C THR A 143 21.96 -8.08 -28.81
N GLY A 144 22.59 -8.75 -29.75
CA GLY A 144 21.95 -9.03 -31.06
C GLY A 144 20.72 -9.93 -30.88
N ILE A 145 19.76 -9.87 -31.80
CA ILE A 145 18.59 -10.78 -31.81
C ILE A 145 18.77 -11.79 -32.95
N GLY A 146 18.42 -13.05 -32.66
CA GLY A 146 18.58 -14.20 -33.54
C GLY A 146 19.84 -15.02 -33.23
N ASN A 147 19.71 -16.34 -33.31
CA ASN A 147 20.80 -17.31 -33.14
C ASN A 147 20.51 -18.61 -33.91
N LYS A 148 21.46 -19.57 -33.86
CA LYS A 148 21.38 -20.82 -34.62
C LYS A 148 20.20 -21.74 -34.27
N VAL A 149 19.59 -21.60 -33.09
CA VAL A 149 18.49 -22.48 -32.64
C VAL A 149 17.13 -21.82 -32.92
N ILE A 150 16.93 -20.58 -32.49
CA ILE A 150 15.65 -19.87 -32.70
C ILE A 150 15.46 -19.40 -34.15
N GLY A 151 16.55 -19.16 -34.90
CA GLY A 151 16.52 -18.50 -36.21
C GLY A 151 16.87 -17.02 -36.13
N THR A 152 16.56 -16.27 -37.18
CA THR A 152 16.88 -14.83 -37.32
C THR A 152 15.84 -13.91 -36.66
N GLU A 153 16.23 -12.65 -36.42
CA GLU A 153 15.32 -11.57 -35.97
C GLU A 153 14.08 -11.44 -36.89
N GLN A 154 14.22 -11.67 -38.19
CA GLN A 154 13.11 -11.65 -39.15
C GLN A 154 12.16 -12.85 -39.01
N GLU A 155 12.69 -14.04 -38.74
CA GLU A 155 11.86 -15.24 -38.54
C GLU A 155 11.10 -15.18 -37.20
N ILE A 156 11.70 -14.56 -36.18
CA ILE A 156 11.02 -14.21 -34.92
C ILE A 156 9.87 -13.24 -35.18
N LYS A 157 10.09 -12.17 -35.96
CA LYS A 157 9.06 -11.19 -36.37
C LYS A 157 7.88 -11.80 -37.12
N GLU A 158 8.16 -12.80 -37.96
CA GLU A 158 7.10 -13.54 -38.66
C GLU A 158 6.34 -14.49 -37.73
N MET A 159 7.02 -15.09 -36.74
CA MET A 159 6.42 -16.00 -35.77
C MET A 159 5.52 -15.26 -34.77
N THR A 160 5.96 -14.11 -34.25
CA THR A 160 5.14 -13.23 -33.40
C THR A 160 3.91 -12.71 -34.14
N ALA A 161 4.09 -12.25 -35.39
CA ALA A 161 2.99 -11.83 -36.26
C ALA A 161 2.02 -12.97 -36.64
N GLU A 162 2.46 -14.23 -36.63
CA GLU A 162 1.56 -15.38 -36.80
C GLU A 162 0.80 -15.69 -35.50
N ALA A 163 1.48 -15.67 -34.35
CA ALA A 163 0.86 -15.86 -33.03
C ALA A 163 -0.28 -14.85 -32.78
N HIS A 164 -0.05 -13.57 -33.12
CA HIS A 164 -1.05 -12.52 -32.95
C HIS A 164 -2.32 -12.72 -33.78
N LYS A 165 -2.26 -13.41 -34.94
CA LYS A 165 -3.45 -13.78 -35.73
C LYS A 165 -4.29 -14.88 -35.08
N HIS A 166 -3.72 -15.61 -34.13
CA HIS A 166 -4.37 -16.71 -33.40
C HIS A 166 -4.75 -16.29 -31.97
N GLY A 167 -4.51 -15.02 -31.59
CA GLY A 167 -4.73 -14.54 -30.22
C GLY A 167 -3.70 -15.03 -29.20
N ILE A 168 -2.58 -15.59 -29.67
CA ILE A 168 -1.49 -16.11 -28.85
C ILE A 168 -0.42 -15.03 -28.66
N ARG A 169 0.16 -14.96 -27.46
CA ARG A 169 1.24 -14.01 -27.13
C ARG A 169 2.59 -14.71 -26.99
N VAL A 170 3.68 -13.99 -27.23
CA VAL A 170 5.03 -14.57 -27.19
C VAL A 170 5.84 -14.03 -26.01
N ILE A 171 6.28 -14.92 -25.14
CA ILE A 171 7.25 -14.68 -24.07
C ILE A 171 8.64 -15.06 -24.61
N ALA A 172 9.59 -14.13 -24.58
CA ALA A 172 10.99 -14.47 -24.82
C ALA A 172 11.68 -14.83 -23.49
N ASP A 173 12.44 -15.91 -23.49
CA ASP A 173 13.44 -16.14 -22.47
C ASP A 173 14.58 -15.10 -22.64
N ALA A 174 14.96 -14.45 -21.54
CA ALA A 174 15.79 -13.25 -21.54
C ALA A 174 16.95 -13.43 -20.54
N VAL A 175 18.11 -13.80 -21.09
CA VAL A 175 19.37 -13.93 -20.34
C VAL A 175 19.96 -12.55 -20.10
N ILE A 176 19.55 -11.93 -18.99
CA ILE A 176 19.86 -10.54 -18.63
C ILE A 176 20.87 -10.40 -17.48
N ASN A 177 21.31 -11.52 -16.89
CA ASN A 177 22.26 -11.55 -15.78
C ASN A 177 23.73 -11.57 -16.26
N HIS A 178 24.02 -12.38 -17.28
CA HIS A 178 25.39 -12.72 -17.69
C HIS A 178 25.53 -12.91 -19.20
N PHE A 179 26.77 -12.88 -19.68
CA PHE A 179 27.14 -13.40 -20.99
C PHE A 179 27.98 -14.68 -20.87
N THR A 180 28.24 -15.33 -22.00
CA THR A 180 29.12 -16.51 -22.11
C THR A 180 30.43 -16.36 -21.34
N ALA A 181 30.93 -17.47 -20.77
CA ALA A 181 32.22 -17.51 -20.07
C ALA A 181 33.43 -17.16 -20.96
N ASP A 182 33.28 -17.20 -22.28
CA ASP A 182 34.36 -16.89 -23.24
C ASP A 182 34.39 -15.41 -23.63
N TRP A 183 35.26 -14.67 -22.96
CA TRP A 183 35.52 -13.25 -23.24
C TRP A 183 35.79 -12.96 -24.72
N ASN A 184 36.39 -13.88 -25.49
CA ASN A 184 36.72 -13.64 -26.89
C ASN A 184 35.51 -13.69 -27.80
N ALA A 185 34.43 -14.36 -27.39
CA ALA A 185 33.17 -14.42 -28.13
C ALA A 185 32.25 -13.22 -27.88
N ILE A 186 32.42 -12.49 -26.76
CA ILE A 186 31.60 -11.32 -26.44
C ILE A 186 31.69 -10.25 -27.54
N GLN A 187 30.59 -9.57 -27.85
CA GLN A 187 30.52 -8.55 -28.90
C GLN A 187 31.42 -7.34 -28.60
N GLY A 188 31.94 -6.71 -29.66
CA GLY A 188 33.05 -5.75 -29.55
C GLY A 188 32.71 -4.48 -28.77
N ASP A 189 31.45 -4.06 -28.79
CA ASP A 189 30.88 -2.95 -28.04
C ASP A 189 30.56 -3.30 -26.58
N TRP A 190 30.42 -4.59 -26.27
CA TRP A 190 30.25 -5.13 -24.93
C TRP A 190 31.56 -5.54 -24.24
N LYS A 191 32.69 -5.63 -24.96
CA LYS A 191 34.04 -5.98 -24.45
C LYS A 191 34.70 -4.86 -23.62
N ASN A 192 34.01 -4.39 -22.58
CA ASN A 192 34.50 -3.46 -21.59
C ASN A 192 34.42 -4.11 -20.20
N SER A 193 35.53 -4.25 -19.49
CA SER A 193 35.55 -4.92 -18.18
C SER A 193 34.75 -4.18 -17.10
N SER A 194 34.45 -2.88 -17.27
CA SER A 194 33.56 -2.15 -16.35
C SER A 194 32.07 -2.42 -16.58
N PHE A 195 31.71 -3.26 -17.56
CA PHE A 195 30.34 -3.76 -17.77
C PHE A 195 30.09 -5.10 -17.07
N PHE A 196 31.07 -5.63 -16.32
CA PHE A 196 30.98 -6.90 -15.61
C PHE A 196 31.44 -6.76 -14.16
N HIS A 197 30.97 -7.62 -13.26
CA HIS A 197 31.50 -7.73 -11.91
C HIS A 197 32.92 -8.31 -11.92
N THR A 198 33.72 -8.02 -10.88
CA THR A 198 35.13 -8.46 -10.85
C THR A 198 35.25 -9.79 -10.11
N ARG A 199 35.90 -10.78 -10.75
CA ARG A 199 36.06 -12.14 -10.20
C ARG A 199 36.74 -12.22 -8.83
N GLN A 200 37.47 -11.18 -8.42
CA GLN A 200 38.25 -11.13 -7.19
C GLN A 200 37.51 -10.51 -6.00
N GLU A 201 36.34 -9.90 -6.23
CA GLU A 201 35.59 -9.18 -5.21
C GLU A 201 34.79 -10.11 -4.29
N GLY A 202 34.48 -9.64 -3.08
CA GLY A 202 33.66 -10.33 -2.06
C GLY A 202 34.02 -11.78 -1.70
N GLY A 203 35.15 -12.31 -2.16
CA GLY A 203 35.56 -13.70 -1.94
C GLY A 203 35.05 -14.72 -2.96
N CYS A 204 34.65 -14.31 -4.16
CA CYS A 204 34.16 -15.20 -5.23
C CYS A 204 35.21 -16.22 -5.77
N GLY A 205 36.46 -16.20 -5.29
CA GLY A 205 37.55 -17.08 -5.72
C GLY A 205 38.10 -16.76 -7.12
N ASP A 206 39.24 -17.35 -7.51
CA ASP A 206 40.02 -16.90 -8.69
C ASP A 206 39.25 -16.85 -10.03
N ASN A 207 38.21 -17.68 -10.19
CA ASN A 207 37.34 -17.71 -11.37
C ASN A 207 36.00 -16.98 -11.20
N GLY A 208 35.73 -16.40 -10.02
CA GLY A 208 34.46 -15.79 -9.66
C GLY A 208 33.36 -16.79 -9.27
N THR A 209 33.64 -18.09 -9.19
CA THR A 209 32.62 -19.16 -9.10
C THR A 209 32.30 -19.67 -7.70
N ALA A 210 32.98 -19.19 -6.65
CA ALA A 210 32.80 -19.67 -5.27
C ALA A 210 31.58 -19.05 -4.57
N VAL A 211 30.40 -19.20 -5.19
CA VAL A 211 29.13 -18.63 -4.70
C VAL A 211 28.67 -19.31 -3.41
N ASN A 212 28.62 -18.59 -2.29
CA ASN A 212 27.87 -19.01 -1.12
C ASN A 212 26.40 -18.61 -1.26
N TYR A 213 25.50 -19.58 -1.48
CA TYR A 213 24.06 -19.34 -1.62
C TYR A 213 23.34 -18.89 -0.33
N SER A 214 24.05 -18.84 0.82
CA SER A 214 23.60 -18.14 2.04
C SER A 214 24.07 -16.69 2.13
N ASN A 215 24.75 -16.15 1.11
CA ASN A 215 25.22 -14.76 1.06
C ASN A 215 24.69 -14.07 -0.20
N ARG A 216 23.63 -13.28 -0.05
CA ARG A 216 22.96 -12.58 -1.17
C ARG A 216 23.87 -11.70 -2.02
N TRP A 217 24.91 -11.08 -1.45
CA TRP A 217 25.88 -10.32 -2.23
C TRP A 217 26.68 -11.25 -3.17
N GLN A 218 27.16 -12.39 -2.67
CA GLN A 218 27.85 -13.37 -3.51
C GLN A 218 26.92 -14.03 -4.53
N VAL A 219 25.63 -14.23 -4.21
CA VAL A 219 24.67 -14.73 -5.20
C VAL A 219 24.48 -13.74 -6.36
N THR A 220 24.70 -12.44 -6.15
CA THR A 220 24.40 -11.39 -7.14
C THR A 220 25.61 -10.71 -7.80
N HIS A 221 26.82 -10.92 -7.28
CA HIS A 221 28.04 -10.28 -7.79
C HIS A 221 29.15 -11.30 -8.16
N CYS A 222 28.91 -12.60 -7.95
CA CYS A 222 29.84 -13.66 -8.34
C CYS A 222 29.40 -14.33 -9.65
N HIS A 223 30.37 -14.78 -10.43
CA HIS A 223 30.18 -15.36 -11.76
C HIS A 223 29.53 -16.75 -11.72
N LEU A 224 28.20 -16.80 -11.88
CA LEU A 224 27.43 -18.03 -12.04
C LEU A 224 28.06 -18.92 -13.12
N LEU A 225 28.51 -20.13 -12.73
CA LEU A 225 29.14 -21.12 -13.63
C LEU A 225 30.32 -20.60 -14.49
N SER A 226 31.01 -19.54 -14.05
CA SER A 226 32.09 -18.82 -14.78
C SER A 226 31.62 -17.93 -15.93
N LEU A 227 30.32 -17.78 -16.13
CA LEU A 227 29.69 -16.86 -17.09
C LEU A 227 30.08 -15.41 -16.73
N TRP A 228 30.19 -14.52 -17.70
CA TRP A 228 30.59 -13.13 -17.44
C TRP A 228 29.40 -12.34 -16.91
N ASP A 229 29.34 -12.25 -15.59
CA ASP A 229 28.30 -11.60 -14.79
C ASP A 229 28.29 -10.08 -15.01
N LEU A 230 27.14 -9.53 -15.37
CA LEU A 230 27.00 -8.12 -15.77
C LEU A 230 27.05 -7.19 -14.55
N ASN A 231 27.70 -6.04 -14.69
CA ASN A 231 27.69 -4.98 -13.68
C ASN A 231 26.33 -4.26 -13.74
N THR A 232 25.33 -4.87 -13.12
CA THR A 232 23.93 -4.42 -13.04
C THR A 232 23.80 -3.08 -12.34
N GLU A 233 24.68 -2.80 -11.37
CA GLU A 233 24.83 -1.49 -10.73
C GLU A 233 25.34 -0.36 -11.68
N ASN A 234 25.66 -0.66 -12.95
CA ASN A 234 26.13 0.30 -13.95
C ASN A 234 25.00 0.73 -14.90
N GLN A 235 24.62 2.01 -14.85
CA GLN A 235 23.54 2.58 -15.68
C GLN A 235 23.74 2.36 -17.19
N GLU A 236 24.97 2.32 -17.70
CA GLU A 236 25.23 2.06 -19.13
C GLU A 236 24.88 0.61 -19.52
N VAL A 237 25.10 -0.35 -18.62
CA VAL A 237 24.70 -1.76 -18.80
C VAL A 237 23.18 -1.88 -18.75
N ALA A 238 22.54 -1.21 -17.78
CA ALA A 238 21.09 -1.12 -17.66
C ALA A 238 20.42 -0.53 -18.91
N ASN A 239 20.98 0.57 -19.46
CA ASN A 239 20.49 1.21 -20.68
C ASN A 239 20.60 0.27 -21.90
N ARG A 240 21.74 -0.39 -22.08
CA ARG A 240 21.97 -1.31 -23.21
C ARG A 240 21.08 -2.55 -23.17
N MET A 241 20.82 -3.08 -21.96
CA MET A 241 19.87 -4.18 -21.80
C MET A 241 18.42 -3.71 -22.04
N LYS A 242 18.09 -2.48 -21.66
CA LYS A 242 16.81 -1.85 -21.97
C LYS A 242 16.60 -1.68 -23.48
N ASP A 243 17.59 -1.23 -24.24
CA ASP A 243 17.50 -1.12 -25.70
C ASP A 243 17.24 -2.48 -26.37
N TYR A 244 17.87 -3.55 -25.86
CA TYR A 244 17.63 -4.92 -26.31
C TYR A 244 16.18 -5.37 -26.07
N LEU A 245 15.69 -5.27 -24.84
CA LEU A 245 14.32 -5.69 -24.49
C LEU A 245 13.27 -4.84 -25.21
N THR A 246 13.51 -3.53 -25.37
CA THR A 246 12.59 -2.63 -26.09
C THR A 246 12.53 -2.97 -27.58
N ARG A 247 13.66 -3.31 -28.22
CA ARG A 247 13.64 -3.83 -29.59
C ARG A 247 12.91 -5.17 -29.67
N ALA A 248 13.18 -6.12 -28.78
CA ALA A 248 12.45 -7.40 -28.76
C ALA A 248 10.93 -7.18 -28.65
N VAL A 249 10.49 -6.25 -27.80
CA VAL A 249 9.07 -5.84 -27.74
C VAL A 249 8.61 -5.23 -29.07
N ALA A 250 9.36 -4.31 -29.69
CA ALA A 250 9.01 -3.73 -30.99
C ALA A 250 8.97 -4.77 -32.13
N ASP A 251 9.75 -5.84 -32.00
CA ASP A 251 9.84 -6.99 -32.91
C ASP A 251 8.68 -8.00 -32.71
N GLY A 252 7.77 -7.73 -31.78
CA GLY A 252 6.54 -8.48 -31.56
C GLY A 252 6.53 -9.37 -30.31
N ILE A 253 7.62 -9.41 -29.52
CA ILE A 253 7.62 -10.09 -28.22
C ILE A 253 6.66 -9.35 -27.27
N ASP A 254 5.93 -10.12 -26.47
CA ASP A 254 4.88 -9.64 -25.58
C ASP A 254 5.20 -9.83 -24.09
N GLY A 255 6.14 -10.72 -23.75
CA GLY A 255 6.56 -10.91 -22.38
C GLY A 255 7.99 -11.40 -22.25
N PHE A 256 8.49 -11.42 -21.01
CA PHE A 256 9.83 -11.92 -20.69
C PHE A 256 9.83 -12.90 -19.52
N ARG A 257 10.53 -14.02 -19.69
CA ARG A 257 11.07 -14.85 -18.59
C ARG A 257 12.50 -14.41 -18.37
N TYR A 258 12.80 -13.83 -17.22
CA TYR A 258 14.15 -13.43 -16.87
C TYR A 258 14.93 -14.63 -16.30
N ASP A 259 15.89 -15.12 -17.09
CA ASP A 259 16.84 -16.15 -16.70
C ASP A 259 17.64 -15.72 -15.47
N ALA A 260 17.87 -16.66 -14.56
CA ALA A 260 18.69 -16.46 -13.37
C ALA A 260 18.33 -15.18 -12.57
N ALA A 261 17.08 -14.70 -12.58
CA ALA A 261 16.70 -13.41 -12.00
C ALA A 261 17.11 -13.24 -10.52
N LYS A 262 17.16 -14.33 -9.75
CA LYS A 262 17.72 -14.37 -8.39
C LYS A 262 19.17 -13.84 -8.28
N HIS A 263 19.95 -13.94 -9.33
CA HIS A 263 21.35 -13.50 -9.41
C HIS A 263 21.50 -12.01 -9.75
N ILE A 264 20.39 -11.28 -9.91
CA ILE A 264 20.39 -9.82 -9.98
C ILE A 264 19.95 -9.25 -8.64
N GLU A 265 20.61 -8.20 -8.19
CA GLU A 265 20.28 -7.48 -6.96
C GLU A 265 19.01 -6.63 -7.09
N LEU A 266 18.22 -6.59 -6.01
CA LEU A 266 17.07 -5.69 -5.92
C LEU A 266 17.57 -4.23 -5.75
N PRO A 267 16.85 -3.20 -6.23
CA PRO A 267 17.38 -1.83 -6.33
C PRO A 267 17.95 -1.21 -5.03
N ASN A 268 17.54 -1.69 -3.86
CA ASN A 268 18.03 -1.25 -2.54
C ASN A 268 18.44 -2.46 -1.67
N GLU A 269 19.00 -3.53 -2.25
CA GLU A 269 19.40 -4.73 -1.50
C GLU A 269 20.70 -4.53 -0.68
N PHE A 270 21.56 -3.60 -1.11
CA PHE A 270 22.87 -3.31 -0.50
C PHE A 270 23.08 -1.79 -0.31
N ASP A 271 24.21 -1.40 0.29
CA ASP A 271 24.58 0.01 0.55
C ASP A 271 24.65 0.88 -0.72
N ARG A 272 24.81 0.26 -1.90
CA ARG A 272 24.76 0.90 -3.20
C ARG A 272 23.44 0.57 -3.89
N TYR A 273 22.79 1.60 -4.41
CA TYR A 273 21.57 1.48 -5.20
C TYR A 273 21.88 0.93 -6.60
N SER A 274 21.09 -0.06 -7.04
CA SER A 274 21.14 -0.55 -8.42
C SER A 274 20.02 0.04 -9.28
N PRO A 275 20.33 0.62 -10.45
CA PRO A 275 19.33 1.12 -11.38
C PRO A 275 18.71 0.03 -12.26
N TYR A 276 19.17 -1.23 -12.20
CA TYR A 276 18.96 -2.20 -13.27
C TYR A 276 17.47 -2.48 -13.53
N TYR A 277 16.73 -3.00 -12.55
CA TYR A 277 15.32 -3.33 -12.69
C TYR A 277 14.44 -2.12 -13.02
N ASP A 278 14.64 -0.99 -12.34
CA ASP A 278 13.90 0.26 -12.63
C ASP A 278 14.18 0.80 -14.04
N THR A 279 15.34 0.51 -14.62
CA THR A 279 15.68 0.86 -16.01
C THR A 279 15.10 -0.12 -17.01
N ILE A 280 15.22 -1.44 -16.79
CA ILE A 280 14.87 -2.45 -17.80
C ILE A 280 13.35 -2.71 -17.88
N LEU A 281 12.64 -2.83 -16.76
CA LEU A 281 11.24 -3.29 -16.72
C LEU A 281 10.19 -2.41 -17.44
N PRO A 282 10.32 -1.08 -17.56
CA PRO A 282 9.39 -0.27 -18.35
C PRO A 282 9.63 -0.38 -19.89
N ASN A 283 9.71 -1.61 -20.42
CA ASN A 283 10.07 -1.92 -21.83
C ASN A 283 8.86 -2.10 -22.77
N GLY A 284 7.64 -2.05 -22.26
CA GLY A 284 6.41 -2.16 -23.06
C GLY A 284 5.87 -3.58 -23.24
N ALA A 285 6.46 -4.59 -22.60
CA ALA A 285 5.88 -5.92 -22.47
C ALA A 285 4.55 -5.92 -21.70
N GLN A 286 3.73 -6.94 -21.91
CA GLN A 286 2.48 -7.19 -21.17
C GLN A 286 2.68 -7.95 -19.87
N TYR A 287 3.62 -8.90 -19.85
CA TYR A 287 3.83 -9.82 -18.73
C TYR A 287 5.31 -10.13 -18.56
N GLN A 288 5.79 -10.07 -17.32
CA GLN A 288 7.21 -10.19 -16.99
C GLN A 288 7.34 -11.04 -15.73
N TYR A 289 8.23 -12.04 -15.75
CA TYR A 289 8.44 -12.91 -14.61
C TYR A 289 9.89 -13.36 -14.48
N GLY A 290 10.31 -13.63 -13.24
CA GLY A 290 11.68 -14.03 -12.92
C GLY A 290 11.81 -15.51 -12.59
N GLU A 291 12.91 -16.10 -13.02
CA GLU A 291 13.39 -17.33 -12.38
C GLU A 291 14.02 -17.01 -11.02
N VAL A 292 13.27 -17.36 -9.98
CA VAL A 292 13.65 -17.12 -8.58
C VAL A 292 13.54 -18.46 -7.84
N LEU A 293 14.56 -19.30 -8.02
CA LEU A 293 14.61 -20.63 -7.40
C LEU A 293 14.76 -20.50 -5.88
N GLN A 294 13.76 -21.01 -5.16
CA GLN A 294 13.51 -20.77 -3.73
C GLN A 294 14.40 -21.63 -2.84
N GLY A 295 14.77 -21.10 -1.66
CA GLY A 295 15.48 -21.83 -0.60
C GLY A 295 16.73 -21.14 -0.07
N ASP A 296 17.28 -20.18 -0.82
CA ASP A 296 18.46 -19.40 -0.43
C ASP A 296 18.20 -18.55 0.82
N GLN A 297 19.16 -18.53 1.75
CA GLN A 297 19.03 -17.73 2.98
C GLN A 297 19.12 -16.24 2.67
N GLY A 298 18.12 -15.47 3.13
CA GLY A 298 18.03 -14.02 2.90
C GLY A 298 17.40 -13.62 1.56
N LEU A 299 16.91 -14.58 0.76
CA LEU A 299 16.21 -14.28 -0.49
C LEU A 299 14.84 -13.64 -0.23
N ASN A 300 14.72 -12.35 -0.57
CA ASN A 300 13.44 -11.65 -0.57
C ASN A 300 12.64 -11.97 -1.86
N ALA A 301 12.11 -13.20 -1.95
CA ALA A 301 11.34 -13.64 -3.11
C ALA A 301 10.14 -12.72 -3.45
N PRO A 302 9.33 -12.21 -2.47
CA PRO A 302 8.19 -11.34 -2.76
C PRO A 302 8.53 -9.99 -3.42
N ALA A 303 9.77 -9.50 -3.32
CA ALA A 303 10.17 -8.23 -3.92
C ALA A 303 10.26 -8.27 -5.46
N TYR A 304 10.60 -9.42 -6.06
CA TYR A 304 10.70 -9.58 -7.52
C TYR A 304 9.35 -9.35 -8.24
N PRO A 305 8.24 -10.03 -7.89
CA PRO A 305 6.96 -9.77 -8.54
C PRO A 305 6.40 -8.39 -8.18
N ALA A 306 6.73 -7.82 -7.01
CA ALA A 306 6.40 -6.42 -6.71
C ALA A 306 7.10 -5.41 -7.64
N LEU A 307 8.31 -5.71 -8.14
CA LEU A 307 8.95 -4.93 -9.20
C LEU A 307 8.29 -5.14 -10.57
N PHE A 308 7.87 -6.37 -10.89
CA PHE A 308 7.22 -6.67 -12.17
C PHE A 308 5.79 -6.10 -12.26
N ASP A 309 5.01 -6.13 -11.18
CA ASP A 309 3.67 -5.50 -11.04
C ASP A 309 3.69 -4.00 -11.35
N LYS A 310 4.77 -3.30 -10.97
CA LYS A 310 4.96 -1.86 -11.18
C LYS A 310 4.97 -1.46 -12.68
N TYR A 311 5.28 -2.41 -13.56
CA TYR A 311 5.51 -2.18 -14.99
C TYR A 311 4.73 -3.11 -15.94
N SER A 312 3.86 -3.96 -15.39
CA SER A 312 3.05 -4.93 -16.14
C SER A 312 1.60 -4.80 -15.67
N THR A 313 0.68 -4.41 -16.56
CA THR A 313 -0.66 -3.87 -16.23
C THR A 313 -1.54 -4.81 -15.38
N ASN A 314 -1.32 -6.12 -15.44
CA ASN A 314 -2.03 -7.13 -14.65
C ASN A 314 -1.08 -7.98 -13.76
N GLY A 315 0.12 -7.47 -13.47
CA GLY A 315 1.09 -8.11 -12.58
C GLY A 315 2.24 -8.84 -13.27
N GLY A 316 3.16 -9.36 -12.47
CA GLY A 316 4.24 -10.24 -12.89
C GLY A 316 4.61 -11.29 -11.83
N GLY A 317 5.48 -12.23 -12.16
CA GLY A 317 5.59 -13.49 -11.39
C GLY A 317 7.00 -13.97 -10.99
N ASN A 318 7.01 -14.98 -10.12
CA ASN A 318 8.18 -15.80 -9.77
C ASN A 318 7.91 -17.29 -10.04
N THR A 319 8.94 -18.05 -10.39
CA THR A 319 8.85 -19.52 -10.51
C THR A 319 8.57 -20.21 -9.18
N ALA A 320 7.46 -20.97 -9.08
CA ALA A 320 7.07 -21.80 -7.93
C ALA A 320 7.88 -23.12 -7.86
N SER A 321 9.20 -22.99 -7.78
CA SER A 321 10.17 -24.10 -7.79
C SER A 321 9.93 -25.16 -6.70
N HIS A 322 9.44 -24.77 -5.51
CA HIS A 322 9.08 -25.70 -4.43
C HIS A 322 7.82 -26.50 -4.75
N TYR A 323 6.75 -25.85 -5.24
CA TYR A 323 5.54 -26.57 -5.70
C TYR A 323 5.84 -27.51 -6.86
N GLY A 324 6.70 -27.08 -7.79
CA GLY A 324 7.20 -27.93 -8.85
C GLY A 324 8.04 -29.12 -8.35
N ASN A 325 8.59 -29.08 -7.13
CA ASN A 325 9.20 -30.25 -6.48
C ASN A 325 8.12 -31.15 -5.84
N GLU A 326 7.16 -30.56 -5.12
CA GLU A 326 6.06 -31.27 -4.47
C GLU A 326 5.19 -32.05 -5.47
N ILE A 327 4.85 -31.44 -6.60
CA ILE A 327 4.11 -32.11 -7.69
C ILE A 327 4.89 -33.33 -8.21
N ARG A 328 6.22 -33.24 -8.37
CA ARG A 328 7.05 -34.38 -8.82
C ARG A 328 7.14 -35.49 -7.76
N ALA A 329 7.16 -35.15 -6.48
CA ALA A 329 7.05 -36.13 -5.40
C ALA A 329 5.67 -36.82 -5.41
N ALA A 330 4.58 -36.05 -5.50
CA ALA A 330 3.22 -36.55 -5.59
C ALA A 330 2.96 -37.44 -6.83
N MET A 331 3.66 -37.20 -7.94
CA MET A 331 3.63 -38.05 -9.12
C MET A 331 4.42 -39.36 -8.95
N GLN A 332 5.36 -39.45 -8.02
CA GLN A 332 6.14 -40.66 -7.73
C GLN A 332 5.44 -41.55 -6.69
N ASP A 333 4.95 -40.96 -5.59
CA ASP A 333 4.29 -41.67 -4.50
C ASP A 333 2.76 -41.88 -4.70
N LYS A 334 2.19 -41.25 -5.74
CA LYS A 334 0.75 -41.21 -6.07
C LYS A 334 -0.16 -40.57 -5.00
N ASN A 335 0.39 -39.83 -4.04
CA ASN A 335 -0.36 -39.13 -3.00
C ASN A 335 -0.61 -37.67 -3.42
N ILE A 336 -1.74 -37.43 -4.07
CA ILE A 336 -2.25 -36.13 -4.52
C ILE A 336 -3.33 -35.59 -3.56
N SER A 337 -3.06 -35.66 -2.25
CA SER A 337 -3.97 -35.13 -1.22
C SER A 337 -4.22 -33.62 -1.37
N SER A 338 -5.46 -33.15 -1.17
CA SER A 338 -5.79 -31.72 -1.23
C SER A 338 -5.03 -30.92 -0.17
N GLY A 339 -4.90 -31.45 1.05
CA GLY A 339 -4.10 -30.82 2.12
C GLY A 339 -2.58 -30.82 1.85
N ARG A 340 -2.10 -31.61 0.88
CA ARG A 340 -0.69 -31.58 0.42
C ARG A 340 -0.48 -30.54 -0.69
N LEU A 341 -1.43 -30.46 -1.63
CA LEU A 341 -1.27 -29.73 -2.88
C LEU A 341 -2.07 -28.43 -2.97
N GLY A 342 -2.82 -28.07 -1.93
CA GLY A 342 -3.60 -26.83 -1.82
C GLY A 342 -2.72 -25.58 -1.97
N SER A 343 -1.71 -25.43 -1.11
CA SER A 343 -0.74 -24.33 -1.21
C SER A 343 0.15 -24.47 -2.45
N LEU A 344 0.36 -23.36 -3.18
CA LEU A 344 1.36 -23.26 -4.25
C LEU A 344 2.78 -22.99 -3.74
N GLN A 345 3.03 -23.13 -2.43
CA GLN A 345 4.36 -23.07 -1.78
C GLN A 345 5.21 -21.83 -2.18
N GLY A 346 4.58 -20.67 -2.38
CA GLY A 346 5.21 -19.47 -2.99
C GLY A 346 6.23 -18.69 -2.15
N THR A 347 6.55 -19.11 -0.93
CA THR A 347 7.45 -18.38 0.01
C THR A 347 7.07 -16.90 0.18
N GLY A 348 5.79 -16.63 0.44
CA GLY A 348 5.24 -15.27 0.60
C GLY A 348 4.95 -14.52 -0.70
N VAL A 349 5.19 -15.12 -1.87
CA VAL A 349 4.65 -14.64 -3.16
C VAL A 349 3.19 -15.05 -3.26
N ARG A 350 2.31 -14.14 -3.70
CA ARG A 350 0.87 -14.41 -3.89
C ARG A 350 0.66 -15.45 -5.00
N ASP A 351 -0.38 -16.28 -4.86
CA ASP A 351 -0.71 -17.34 -5.82
C ASP A 351 -0.85 -16.85 -7.28
N ASN A 352 -1.39 -15.65 -7.52
CA ASN A 352 -1.52 -15.08 -8.88
C ASN A 352 -0.21 -14.44 -9.41
N GLN A 353 0.85 -14.40 -8.60
CA GLN A 353 2.21 -13.97 -8.96
C GLN A 353 3.19 -15.15 -9.04
N LEU A 354 2.68 -16.36 -9.23
CA LEU A 354 3.50 -17.55 -9.42
C LEU A 354 3.46 -18.01 -10.88
N VAL A 355 4.58 -18.55 -11.35
CA VAL A 355 4.65 -19.40 -12.54
C VAL A 355 4.89 -20.83 -12.07
N THR A 356 3.91 -21.70 -12.29
CA THR A 356 3.89 -23.08 -11.78
C THR A 356 4.26 -24.06 -12.89
N TRP A 357 4.82 -25.21 -12.55
CA TRP A 357 5.15 -26.26 -13.51
C TRP A 357 5.06 -27.65 -12.87
N VAL A 358 4.98 -28.69 -13.70
CA VAL A 358 5.32 -30.06 -13.28
C VAL A 358 6.85 -30.20 -13.22
N GLU A 359 7.55 -29.67 -14.22
CA GLU A 359 9.01 -29.66 -14.30
C GLU A 359 9.48 -28.42 -15.07
N SER A 360 10.70 -27.96 -14.78
CA SER A 360 11.40 -27.00 -15.64
C SER A 360 12.34 -27.71 -16.60
N HIS A 361 12.78 -26.98 -17.62
CA HIS A 361 13.80 -27.46 -18.54
C HIS A 361 15.10 -27.86 -17.79
N ASP A 362 15.52 -27.11 -16.77
CA ASP A 362 16.66 -27.48 -15.92
C ASP A 362 16.50 -28.80 -15.18
N THR A 363 15.32 -29.07 -14.60
CA THR A 363 15.09 -30.32 -13.86
C THR A 363 15.13 -31.56 -14.76
N TYR A 364 14.87 -31.37 -16.05
CA TYR A 364 14.94 -32.39 -17.08
C TYR A 364 16.33 -32.51 -17.72
N ALA A 365 16.92 -31.39 -18.16
CA ALA A 365 18.07 -31.33 -19.07
C ALA A 365 19.44 -31.40 -18.39
N ASN A 366 19.55 -31.02 -17.11
CA ASN A 366 20.80 -31.08 -16.37
C ASN A 366 21.22 -32.53 -16.05
N THR A 367 22.50 -32.73 -15.72
CA THR A 367 23.10 -34.05 -15.40
C THR A 367 22.61 -34.68 -14.11
N ASN A 368 21.81 -33.96 -13.31
CA ASN A 368 21.32 -34.42 -12.02
C ASN A 368 19.93 -35.08 -12.12
N GLU A 369 19.31 -35.09 -13.31
CA GLU A 369 18.18 -35.95 -13.71
C GLU A 369 16.97 -35.96 -12.73
N TYR A 370 16.60 -34.78 -12.23
CA TYR A 370 15.54 -34.62 -11.24
C TYR A 370 14.11 -34.92 -11.77
N SER A 371 13.89 -34.84 -13.08
CA SER A 371 12.56 -35.08 -13.69
C SER A 371 12.58 -35.85 -15.02
N SER A 372 13.75 -36.07 -15.64
CA SER A 372 13.90 -36.85 -16.88
C SER A 372 13.19 -38.21 -16.81
N GLN A 373 13.37 -38.92 -15.69
CA GLN A 373 12.78 -40.20 -15.32
C GLN A 373 11.23 -40.24 -15.21
N LEU A 374 10.55 -39.08 -15.17
CA LEU A 374 9.08 -39.06 -15.14
C LEU A 374 8.54 -39.54 -16.48
N SER A 375 7.54 -40.43 -16.43
CA SER A 375 6.80 -40.88 -17.60
C SER A 375 5.86 -39.78 -18.13
N ALA A 376 5.56 -39.81 -19.43
CA ALA A 376 4.55 -38.92 -20.03
C ALA A 376 3.20 -39.00 -19.30
N TRP A 377 2.80 -40.18 -18.81
CA TRP A 377 1.62 -40.35 -17.97
C TRP A 377 1.69 -39.52 -16.68
N GLN A 378 2.83 -39.51 -15.96
CA GLN A 378 3.03 -38.65 -14.78
C GLN A 378 3.01 -37.16 -15.13
N ILE A 379 3.57 -36.76 -16.29
CA ILE A 379 3.49 -35.37 -16.74
C ILE A 379 2.04 -34.95 -16.98
N ARG A 380 1.21 -35.80 -17.61
CA ARG A 380 -0.23 -35.53 -17.80
C ARG A 380 -1.02 -35.49 -16.50
N MET A 381 -0.78 -36.42 -15.57
CA MET A 381 -1.44 -36.39 -14.26
C MET A 381 -1.06 -35.12 -13.47
N GLY A 382 0.23 -34.76 -13.46
CA GLY A 382 0.71 -33.53 -12.84
C GLY A 382 0.15 -32.27 -13.48
N TRP A 383 0.03 -32.25 -14.83
CA TRP A 383 -0.59 -31.15 -15.55
C TRP A 383 -2.08 -31.02 -15.25
N GLY A 384 -2.80 -32.14 -15.11
CA GLY A 384 -4.19 -32.15 -14.66
C GLY A 384 -4.39 -31.45 -13.31
N ILE A 385 -3.37 -31.44 -12.45
CA ILE A 385 -3.35 -30.64 -11.22
C ILE A 385 -2.96 -29.18 -11.52
N VAL A 386 -1.73 -28.96 -11.98
CA VAL A 386 -1.11 -27.64 -12.12
C VAL A 386 -1.89 -26.73 -13.09
N GLY A 387 -2.31 -27.26 -14.23
CA GLY A 387 -3.08 -26.52 -15.24
C GLY A 387 -4.50 -26.14 -14.78
N SER A 388 -5.13 -26.93 -13.90
CA SER A 388 -6.51 -26.69 -13.46
C SER A 388 -6.65 -25.59 -12.40
N ARG A 389 -5.55 -25.22 -11.73
CA ARG A 389 -5.55 -24.31 -10.57
C ARG A 389 -6.10 -22.91 -10.89
N LYS A 390 -6.69 -22.23 -9.90
CA LYS A 390 -6.99 -20.79 -9.97
C LYS A 390 -5.71 -19.95 -9.90
N GLY A 391 -4.80 -20.31 -8.99
CA GLY A 391 -3.49 -19.66 -8.83
C GLY A 391 -2.45 -20.20 -9.81
N GLY A 392 -1.42 -19.38 -10.04
CA GLY A 392 -0.22 -19.68 -10.83
C GLY A 392 -0.44 -19.73 -12.35
N ALA A 393 0.41 -19.07 -13.13
CA ALA A 393 0.51 -19.26 -14.58
C ALA A 393 1.18 -20.63 -14.85
N PRO A 394 0.50 -21.62 -15.44
CA PRO A 394 1.07 -22.95 -15.57
C PRO A 394 1.89 -23.04 -16.85
N LEU A 395 3.15 -23.46 -16.72
CA LEU A 395 4.10 -23.63 -17.81
C LEU A 395 4.26 -25.12 -18.14
N PHE A 396 3.85 -25.49 -19.36
CA PHE A 396 4.05 -26.82 -19.91
C PHE A 396 5.43 -26.91 -20.55
N PHE A 397 6.33 -27.71 -19.97
CA PHE A 397 7.61 -28.02 -20.60
C PHE A 397 7.43 -29.12 -21.64
N ASN A 398 7.57 -28.79 -22.92
CA ASN A 398 7.60 -29.80 -23.99
C ASN A 398 9.00 -30.41 -24.11
N ARG A 399 9.05 -31.74 -24.06
CA ARG A 399 10.29 -32.54 -24.08
C ARG A 399 10.74 -32.84 -25.52
N PRO A 400 12.04 -33.10 -25.76
CA PRO A 400 12.53 -33.60 -27.04
C PRO A 400 11.87 -34.94 -27.42
N GLN A 401 11.75 -35.23 -28.71
CA GLN A 401 10.99 -36.40 -29.17
C GLN A 401 11.55 -37.72 -28.60
N GLY A 402 10.63 -38.58 -28.17
CA GLY A 402 10.94 -39.91 -27.62
C GLY A 402 11.78 -39.92 -26.33
N SER A 403 12.00 -38.79 -25.67
CA SER A 403 13.04 -38.64 -24.64
C SER A 403 12.50 -38.62 -23.20
N GLY A 404 13.21 -39.28 -22.28
CA GLY A 404 12.84 -39.41 -20.86
C GLY A 404 11.85 -40.55 -20.55
N GLY A 405 11.37 -40.60 -19.31
CA GLY A 405 10.63 -41.73 -18.77
C GLY A 405 11.51 -42.97 -18.66
N SER A 406 11.18 -44.03 -19.41
CA SER A 406 12.03 -45.22 -19.56
C SER A 406 13.12 -45.08 -20.64
N ASN A 407 13.10 -43.98 -21.40
CA ASN A 407 14.03 -43.73 -22.50
C ASN A 407 15.15 -42.77 -22.01
N PRO A 408 16.28 -42.66 -22.73
CA PRO A 408 17.33 -41.70 -22.40
C PRO A 408 16.79 -40.26 -22.28
N ARG A 409 17.36 -39.48 -21.36
CA ARG A 409 17.05 -38.04 -21.15
C ARG A 409 17.04 -37.24 -22.46
N PHE A 410 17.94 -37.57 -23.38
CA PHE A 410 17.89 -37.16 -24.77
C PHE A 410 18.05 -38.40 -25.64
N ALA A 411 17.04 -38.72 -26.43
CA ALA A 411 17.06 -39.82 -27.39
C ALA A 411 17.58 -39.40 -28.78
N GLU A 412 17.79 -38.09 -29.00
CA GLU A 412 18.26 -37.48 -30.26
C GLU A 412 17.41 -37.90 -31.49
N VAL A 413 16.10 -38.11 -31.28
CA VAL A 413 15.12 -38.38 -32.35
C VAL A 413 14.75 -37.11 -33.10
N SER A 414 14.65 -35.99 -32.38
CA SER A 414 14.55 -34.62 -32.87
C SER A 414 15.89 -33.90 -32.62
N SER A 415 16.17 -32.84 -33.38
CA SER A 415 17.32 -31.94 -33.20
C SER A 415 16.92 -30.62 -32.54
N LEU A 416 17.89 -29.81 -32.10
CA LEU A 416 17.66 -28.41 -31.77
C LEU A 416 17.09 -27.67 -32.99
N GLY A 417 15.99 -26.94 -32.78
CA GLY A 417 15.20 -26.27 -33.82
C GLY A 417 13.90 -27.01 -34.16
N ASP A 418 13.84 -28.33 -33.99
CA ASP A 418 12.64 -29.14 -34.28
C ASP A 418 11.57 -28.99 -33.19
N ALA A 419 10.36 -29.52 -33.46
CA ALA A 419 9.33 -29.67 -32.43
C ALA A 419 9.66 -30.86 -31.51
N GLY A 420 9.25 -30.76 -30.24
CA GLY A 420 9.38 -31.85 -29.27
C GLY A 420 8.34 -32.96 -29.47
N ASP A 421 8.04 -33.69 -28.39
CA ASP A 421 6.96 -34.69 -28.38
C ASP A 421 5.56 -34.07 -28.55
N ASP A 422 4.53 -34.91 -28.72
CA ASP A 422 3.14 -34.48 -28.91
C ASP A 422 2.37 -34.26 -27.59
N GLU A 423 3.01 -34.36 -26.41
CA GLU A 423 2.28 -34.39 -25.13
C GLU A 423 1.60 -33.05 -24.77
N TRP A 424 2.13 -31.93 -25.25
CA TRP A 424 1.53 -30.59 -25.12
C TRP A 424 0.13 -30.49 -25.76
N LYS A 425 -0.13 -31.25 -26.82
CA LYS A 425 -1.44 -31.33 -27.50
C LYS A 425 -2.17 -32.65 -27.22
N HIS A 426 -1.71 -33.45 -26.26
CA HIS A 426 -2.43 -34.65 -25.85
C HIS A 426 -3.85 -34.28 -25.35
N PRO A 427 -4.94 -35.02 -25.67
CA PRO A 427 -6.30 -34.61 -25.35
C PRO A 427 -6.58 -34.31 -23.86
N GLU A 428 -5.90 -35.02 -22.95
CA GLU A 428 -5.92 -34.73 -21.50
C GLU A 428 -5.34 -33.32 -21.19
N VAL A 429 -4.22 -32.94 -21.83
CA VAL A 429 -3.52 -31.66 -21.62
C VAL A 429 -4.29 -30.51 -22.28
N ALA A 430 -4.67 -30.67 -23.55
CA ALA A 430 -5.41 -29.66 -24.31
C ALA A 430 -6.78 -29.32 -23.67
N ASN A 431 -7.49 -30.31 -23.11
CA ASN A 431 -8.74 -30.04 -22.41
C ASN A 431 -8.54 -29.40 -21.02
N VAL A 432 -7.45 -29.71 -20.30
CA VAL A 432 -7.09 -28.98 -19.07
C VAL A 432 -6.81 -27.50 -19.39
N ASN A 433 -6.13 -27.20 -20.50
CA ASN A 433 -5.88 -25.83 -20.96
C ASN A 433 -7.20 -25.10 -21.30
N LYS A 434 -8.08 -25.74 -22.08
CA LYS A 434 -9.39 -25.19 -22.46
C LYS A 434 -10.31 -25.01 -21.25
N PHE A 435 -10.32 -25.96 -20.31
CA PHE A 435 -10.98 -25.83 -19.01
C PHE A 435 -10.44 -24.64 -18.25
N ARG A 436 -9.12 -24.52 -18.11
CA ARG A 436 -8.48 -23.40 -17.41
C ARG A 436 -8.98 -22.06 -17.95
N ASN A 437 -8.87 -21.84 -19.27
CA ASN A 437 -9.34 -20.63 -19.94
C ASN A 437 -10.85 -20.40 -19.71
N ALA A 438 -11.65 -21.46 -19.83
CA ALA A 438 -13.11 -21.43 -19.61
C ALA A 438 -13.53 -21.10 -18.16
N MET A 439 -12.60 -21.17 -17.19
CA MET A 439 -12.80 -20.86 -15.77
C MET A 439 -12.08 -19.58 -15.31
N GLU A 440 -11.63 -18.71 -16.22
CA GLU A 440 -10.93 -17.48 -15.85
C GLU A 440 -11.81 -16.56 -14.98
N GLY A 441 -11.30 -16.21 -13.79
CA GLY A 441 -12.02 -15.47 -12.76
C GLY A 441 -13.00 -16.29 -11.90
N ASN A 442 -13.10 -17.62 -12.07
CA ASN A 442 -13.87 -18.47 -11.15
C ASN A 442 -13.11 -18.74 -9.83
N ALA A 443 -13.87 -19.03 -8.77
CA ALA A 443 -13.34 -19.54 -7.51
C ALA A 443 -12.68 -20.93 -7.68
N GLU A 444 -12.14 -21.47 -6.60
CA GLU A 444 -11.52 -22.81 -6.56
C GLU A 444 -11.92 -23.55 -5.29
N TYR A 445 -12.07 -24.87 -5.39
CA TYR A 445 -12.11 -25.77 -4.24
C TYR A 445 -11.40 -27.10 -4.59
N LEU A 446 -10.56 -27.61 -3.69
CA LEU A 446 -9.84 -28.88 -3.86
C LEU A 446 -10.38 -29.92 -2.86
N ARG A 447 -10.71 -31.12 -3.33
CA ARG A 447 -11.07 -32.26 -2.45
C ARG A 447 -10.66 -33.60 -3.01
N ASN A 448 -10.34 -34.56 -2.14
CA ASN A 448 -10.05 -35.93 -2.58
C ASN A 448 -11.32 -36.75 -2.84
N CYS A 449 -11.30 -37.54 -3.92
CA CYS A 449 -12.41 -38.40 -4.32
C CYS A 449 -12.69 -39.43 -3.23
N GLN A 450 -13.85 -39.34 -2.55
CA GLN A 450 -14.22 -40.22 -1.43
C GLN A 450 -13.16 -40.29 -0.31
N GLY A 451 -12.39 -39.21 -0.11
CA GLY A 451 -11.31 -39.14 0.89
C GLY A 451 -10.04 -39.93 0.53
N ASN A 452 -9.91 -40.42 -0.71
CA ASN A 452 -8.73 -41.16 -1.15
C ASN A 452 -7.67 -40.24 -1.76
N ASN A 453 -6.52 -40.14 -1.10
CA ASN A 453 -5.37 -39.33 -1.51
C ASN A 453 -4.83 -39.63 -2.93
N ASN A 454 -5.20 -40.74 -3.57
CA ASN A 454 -4.80 -41.03 -4.95
C ASN A 454 -5.66 -40.37 -6.05
N CYS A 455 -6.72 -39.65 -5.67
CA CYS A 455 -7.66 -39.03 -6.60
C CYS A 455 -8.06 -37.64 -6.10
N LEU A 456 -7.88 -36.61 -6.93
CA LEU A 456 -8.09 -35.20 -6.59
C LEU A 456 -9.12 -34.57 -7.54
N MET A 457 -10.15 -33.95 -6.97
CA MET A 457 -11.10 -33.09 -7.65
C MET A 457 -10.65 -31.62 -7.48
N ILE A 458 -10.61 -30.88 -8.58
CA ILE A 458 -10.29 -29.44 -8.63
C ILE A 458 -11.50 -28.74 -9.26
N GLU A 459 -12.35 -28.20 -8.40
CA GLU A 459 -13.61 -27.56 -8.77
C GLU A 459 -13.38 -26.07 -9.00
N ARG A 460 -13.91 -25.53 -10.10
CA ARG A 460 -13.73 -24.14 -10.51
C ARG A 460 -15.10 -23.53 -10.80
N TYR A 461 -15.58 -22.69 -9.88
CA TYR A 461 -17.02 -22.43 -9.76
C TYR A 461 -17.41 -20.95 -9.55
N LYS A 462 -18.69 -20.70 -9.76
CA LYS A 462 -19.49 -19.57 -9.30
C LYS A 462 -20.75 -20.12 -8.58
N THR A 463 -21.62 -19.22 -8.12
CA THR A 463 -22.88 -19.58 -7.46
C THR A 463 -23.98 -18.66 -7.98
N ASP A 464 -24.38 -18.86 -9.23
CA ASP A 464 -25.34 -18.02 -9.96
C ASP A 464 -26.48 -18.81 -10.63
N GLY A 465 -26.47 -20.14 -10.51
CA GLY A 465 -27.42 -21.07 -11.10
C GLY A 465 -27.08 -21.49 -12.54
N ASN A 466 -25.82 -21.40 -12.97
CA ASN A 466 -25.42 -21.60 -14.36
C ASN A 466 -24.33 -22.68 -14.54
N PRO A 467 -24.68 -23.98 -14.68
CA PRO A 467 -23.70 -25.05 -14.93
C PRO A 467 -22.85 -24.88 -16.22
N ASN A 468 -23.15 -23.88 -17.05
CA ASN A 468 -22.40 -23.53 -18.25
C ASN A 468 -21.25 -22.53 -18.01
N ASN A 469 -21.07 -21.98 -16.81
CA ASN A 469 -19.84 -21.24 -16.43
C ASN A 469 -18.98 -21.96 -15.37
N ASP A 470 -19.44 -23.11 -14.88
CA ASP A 470 -18.79 -23.99 -13.90
C ASP A 470 -18.08 -25.21 -14.53
N GLY A 471 -17.27 -25.90 -13.72
CA GLY A 471 -16.77 -27.26 -14.00
C GLY A 471 -15.74 -27.79 -12.99
N MET A 472 -15.30 -29.03 -13.17
CA MET A 472 -14.19 -29.62 -12.40
C MET A 472 -13.24 -30.49 -13.24
N THR A 473 -11.94 -30.44 -12.92
CA THR A 473 -10.98 -31.47 -13.33
C THR A 473 -10.90 -32.53 -12.24
N VAL A 474 -10.80 -33.81 -12.62
CA VAL A 474 -10.56 -34.92 -11.69
C VAL A 474 -9.36 -35.73 -12.16
N VAL A 475 -8.27 -35.68 -11.38
CA VAL A 475 -7.05 -36.47 -11.61
C VAL A 475 -7.14 -37.73 -10.76
N ASN A 476 -7.13 -38.91 -11.39
CA ASN A 476 -7.27 -40.19 -10.70
C ASN A 476 -6.04 -41.09 -10.96
N MET A 477 -5.18 -41.27 -9.96
CA MET A 477 -3.89 -41.97 -10.10
C MET A 477 -4.01 -43.50 -10.06
N ASP A 478 -5.08 -44.05 -9.44
CA ASP A 478 -5.29 -45.50 -9.33
C ASP A 478 -6.71 -45.94 -8.87
N GLY A 479 -7.30 -46.85 -9.64
CA GLY A 479 -8.59 -47.50 -9.44
C GLY A 479 -9.78 -46.65 -9.90
N ASP A 480 -10.73 -47.24 -10.63
CA ASP A 480 -11.98 -46.56 -11.01
C ASP A 480 -12.75 -46.09 -9.77
N LYS A 481 -13.31 -44.87 -9.80
CA LYS A 481 -14.09 -44.27 -8.70
C LYS A 481 -15.47 -43.83 -9.18
N SER A 482 -16.50 -44.13 -8.41
CA SER A 482 -17.77 -43.41 -8.48
C SER A 482 -17.66 -42.12 -7.65
N LEU A 483 -18.18 -41.01 -8.17
CA LEU A 483 -18.25 -39.73 -7.46
C LEU A 483 -19.63 -39.51 -6.81
N VAL A 484 -20.56 -40.46 -6.96
CA VAL A 484 -21.93 -40.34 -6.44
C VAL A 484 -21.95 -40.21 -4.91
N GLY A 485 -22.74 -39.26 -4.41
CA GLY A 485 -22.90 -38.92 -2.99
C GLY A 485 -21.98 -37.81 -2.48
N MET A 486 -20.88 -37.53 -3.20
CA MET A 486 -19.94 -36.45 -2.88
C MET A 486 -20.63 -35.08 -2.91
N ASP A 487 -20.28 -34.24 -1.94
CA ASP A 487 -20.57 -32.80 -1.98
C ASP A 487 -19.69 -32.09 -3.01
N THR A 488 -20.23 -31.04 -3.63
CA THR A 488 -19.56 -30.25 -4.68
C THR A 488 -19.96 -28.78 -4.57
N THR A 489 -19.07 -27.87 -4.97
CA THR A 489 -19.37 -26.42 -5.05
C THR A 489 -20.11 -26.05 -6.33
N LEU A 490 -20.08 -26.88 -7.37
CA LEU A 490 -20.64 -26.57 -8.69
C LEU A 490 -22.16 -26.37 -8.65
N ASP A 491 -22.72 -25.53 -9.52
CA ASP A 491 -24.17 -25.35 -9.67
C ASP A 491 -24.88 -26.59 -10.25
N ASP A 492 -26.18 -26.72 -9.96
CA ASP A 492 -26.98 -27.88 -10.34
C ASP A 492 -27.11 -28.02 -11.86
N GLY A 493 -26.87 -29.22 -12.40
CA GLY A 493 -26.85 -29.46 -13.84
C GLY A 493 -26.12 -30.73 -14.26
N GLU A 494 -26.02 -30.94 -15.58
CA GLU A 494 -25.19 -31.96 -16.20
C GLU A 494 -23.91 -31.32 -16.75
N TYR A 495 -22.77 -31.95 -16.50
CA TYR A 495 -21.43 -31.57 -16.94
C TYR A 495 -20.83 -32.68 -17.79
N VAL A 496 -20.38 -32.36 -19.00
CA VAL A 496 -19.75 -33.32 -19.92
C VAL A 496 -18.23 -33.34 -19.72
N ASP A 497 -17.66 -34.54 -19.64
CA ASP A 497 -16.21 -34.77 -19.67
C ASP A 497 -15.67 -34.58 -21.09
N GLN A 498 -14.92 -33.51 -21.32
CA GLN A 498 -14.42 -33.15 -22.66
C GLN A 498 -13.28 -34.05 -23.15
N VAL A 499 -12.76 -34.96 -22.32
CA VAL A 499 -11.71 -35.91 -22.73
C VAL A 499 -12.29 -37.24 -23.20
N TYR A 500 -13.30 -37.78 -22.50
CA TYR A 500 -13.84 -39.13 -22.78
C TYR A 500 -15.36 -39.20 -22.99
N GLY A 501 -16.08 -38.08 -22.98
CA GLY A 501 -17.53 -38.03 -23.21
C GLY A 501 -18.39 -38.59 -22.07
N GLY A 502 -17.78 -38.83 -20.90
CA GLY A 502 -18.49 -39.15 -19.66
C GLY A 502 -19.38 -38.00 -19.17
N LYS A 503 -20.21 -38.28 -18.18
CA LYS A 503 -21.16 -37.30 -17.60
C LYS A 503 -21.09 -37.28 -16.08
N LEU A 504 -21.16 -36.07 -15.53
CA LEU A 504 -21.30 -35.80 -14.11
C LEU A 504 -22.59 -34.99 -13.92
N VAL A 505 -23.42 -35.35 -12.94
CA VAL A 505 -24.74 -34.72 -12.71
C VAL A 505 -24.84 -34.25 -11.27
N VAL A 506 -25.00 -32.93 -11.08
CA VAL A 506 -25.13 -32.27 -9.77
C VAL A 506 -26.61 -31.94 -9.52
N ASN A 507 -27.11 -32.28 -8.33
CA ASN A 507 -28.41 -31.85 -7.82
C ASN A 507 -28.29 -31.51 -6.33
N ASN A 508 -28.83 -30.37 -5.91
CA ASN A 508 -28.70 -29.78 -4.57
C ASN A 508 -27.26 -29.80 -4.04
N LYS A 509 -26.28 -29.34 -4.85
CA LYS A 509 -24.84 -29.33 -4.50
C LYS A 509 -24.24 -30.71 -4.16
N LYS A 510 -24.88 -31.81 -4.59
CA LYS A 510 -24.35 -33.18 -4.51
C LYS A 510 -24.24 -33.83 -5.88
N ILE A 511 -23.17 -34.60 -6.09
CA ILE A 511 -22.99 -35.43 -7.27
C ILE A 511 -23.94 -36.64 -7.18
N THR A 512 -24.83 -36.77 -8.16
CA THR A 512 -25.86 -37.80 -8.25
C THR A 512 -25.58 -38.84 -9.35
N SER A 513 -24.75 -38.49 -10.32
CA SER A 513 -24.15 -39.41 -11.30
C SER A 513 -22.74 -38.92 -11.62
N GLY A 514 -21.80 -39.82 -11.87
CA GLY A 514 -20.41 -39.50 -12.21
C GLY A 514 -19.45 -40.64 -11.88
N GLU A 515 -18.61 -41.01 -12.84
CA GLU A 515 -17.57 -42.04 -12.69
C GLU A 515 -16.27 -41.54 -13.35
N VAL A 516 -15.13 -41.82 -12.71
CA VAL A 516 -13.79 -41.51 -13.24
C VAL A 516 -12.92 -42.77 -13.26
N LYS A 517 -12.10 -42.90 -14.31
CA LYS A 517 -11.33 -44.11 -14.61
C LYS A 517 -9.90 -44.06 -14.08
N SER A 518 -9.34 -45.22 -13.80
CA SER A 518 -7.98 -45.38 -13.26
C SER A 518 -6.92 -44.81 -14.21
N GLY A 519 -6.03 -43.98 -13.66
CA GLY A 519 -4.88 -43.42 -14.39
C GLY A 519 -5.24 -42.33 -15.39
N LYS A 520 -6.32 -41.57 -15.16
CA LYS A 520 -6.87 -40.58 -16.10
C LYS A 520 -7.07 -39.19 -15.50
N VAL A 521 -7.03 -38.17 -16.37
CA VAL A 521 -7.52 -36.82 -16.10
C VAL A 521 -8.86 -36.66 -16.81
N HIS A 522 -9.93 -36.54 -16.05
CA HIS A 522 -11.27 -36.22 -16.55
C HIS A 522 -11.53 -34.72 -16.40
N VAL A 523 -12.22 -34.11 -17.36
CA VAL A 523 -12.39 -32.65 -17.41
C VAL A 523 -13.86 -32.29 -17.65
N PHE A 524 -14.65 -32.25 -16.58
CA PHE A 524 -16.09 -32.07 -16.59
C PHE A 524 -16.47 -30.59 -16.63
N TYR A 525 -16.84 -30.08 -17.81
CA TYR A 525 -17.44 -28.76 -17.97
C TYR A 525 -18.25 -28.71 -19.26
N ASN A 526 -19.28 -27.86 -19.30
CA ASN A 526 -19.98 -27.63 -20.55
C ASN A 526 -19.16 -26.66 -21.42
N ALA A 527 -18.39 -27.24 -22.33
CA ALA A 527 -17.71 -26.50 -23.39
C ALA A 527 -18.75 -25.82 -24.30
N SER A 528 -18.47 -24.58 -24.69
CA SER A 528 -19.26 -23.84 -25.67
C SER A 528 -18.33 -23.32 -26.75
N ASN A 529 -18.79 -23.38 -28.00
CA ASN A 529 -18.12 -22.73 -29.13
C ASN A 529 -18.38 -21.20 -29.11
N SER A 530 -19.36 -20.75 -28.32
CA SER A 530 -19.54 -19.34 -27.99
C SER A 530 -18.54 -18.97 -26.89
N PRO A 531 -17.70 -17.94 -27.08
CA PRO A 531 -16.76 -17.48 -26.06
C PRO A 531 -17.48 -17.17 -24.74
N ARG A 532 -17.04 -17.80 -23.63
CA ARG A 532 -17.77 -17.78 -22.35
C ARG A 532 -17.89 -16.36 -21.79
N ALA A 533 -19.12 -15.87 -21.66
CA ALA A 533 -19.39 -14.55 -21.11
C ALA A 533 -19.07 -14.50 -19.61
N SER A 534 -18.26 -13.51 -19.20
CA SER A 534 -17.93 -13.31 -17.79
C SER A 534 -17.93 -11.84 -17.39
N LEU A 535 -18.31 -11.60 -16.14
CA LEU A 535 -18.34 -10.30 -15.48
C LEU A 535 -17.60 -10.42 -14.14
N ALA A 536 -16.81 -9.41 -13.78
CA ALA A 536 -16.18 -9.30 -12.47
C ALA A 536 -15.92 -7.82 -12.12
N VAL A 537 -15.87 -7.51 -10.84
CA VAL A 537 -15.44 -6.20 -10.33
C VAL A 537 -14.24 -6.44 -9.42
N THR A 538 -13.17 -5.66 -9.55
CA THR A 538 -11.99 -5.77 -8.68
C THR A 538 -11.57 -4.42 -8.11
N GLY A 539 -11.07 -4.43 -6.87
CA GLY A 539 -10.65 -3.25 -6.13
C GLY A 539 -10.62 -3.52 -4.62
N ALA A 540 -10.07 -2.59 -3.84
CA ALA A 540 -9.95 -2.74 -2.39
C ALA A 540 -11.34 -2.79 -1.71
N LYS A 541 -11.63 -3.89 -1.02
CA LYS A 541 -12.93 -4.19 -0.38
C LYS A 541 -13.40 -3.15 0.64
N SER A 542 -12.50 -2.31 1.16
CA SER A 542 -12.87 -1.10 1.89
C SER A 542 -11.88 0.04 1.62
N PHE A 543 -12.34 1.29 1.76
CA PHE A 543 -11.53 2.48 1.52
C PHE A 543 -11.93 3.62 2.47
N LYS A 544 -10.96 4.44 2.89
CA LYS A 544 -11.16 5.62 3.76
C LYS A 544 -11.24 6.95 2.99
N THR A 545 -10.92 6.97 1.70
CA THR A 545 -10.97 8.17 0.85
C THR A 545 -12.41 8.56 0.48
N ASP A 546 -12.62 9.81 0.03
CA ASP A 546 -13.93 10.23 -0.49
C ASP A 546 -14.42 9.33 -1.63
N THR A 547 -13.49 8.80 -2.42
CA THR A 547 -13.72 7.88 -3.54
C THR A 547 -12.64 6.82 -3.63
N THR A 548 -12.96 5.66 -4.19
CA THR A 548 -11.97 4.70 -4.73
C THR A 548 -12.24 4.39 -6.20
N GLN A 549 -11.28 3.79 -6.89
CA GLN A 549 -11.49 3.19 -8.21
C GLN A 549 -11.70 1.68 -8.08
N VAL A 550 -12.66 1.17 -8.85
CA VAL A 550 -12.84 -0.27 -9.07
C VAL A 550 -12.79 -0.56 -10.57
N THR A 551 -12.11 -1.63 -10.94
CA THR A 551 -12.01 -2.07 -12.33
C THR A 551 -13.21 -2.94 -12.67
N LEU A 552 -13.91 -2.61 -13.76
CA LEU A 552 -15.01 -3.42 -14.28
C LEU A 552 -14.49 -4.32 -15.40
N THR A 553 -14.69 -5.62 -15.26
CA THR A 553 -14.29 -6.64 -16.23
C THR A 553 -15.53 -7.21 -16.91
N ALA A 554 -15.54 -7.24 -18.25
CA ALA A 554 -16.59 -7.78 -19.09
C ALA A 554 -15.99 -8.43 -20.34
N ARG A 555 -16.10 -9.75 -20.45
CA ARG A 555 -15.49 -10.53 -21.52
C ARG A 555 -16.54 -11.35 -22.24
N ASN A 556 -16.55 -11.29 -23.57
CA ASN A 556 -17.59 -11.93 -24.39
C ASN A 556 -19.04 -11.50 -24.01
N VAL A 557 -19.21 -10.30 -23.43
CA VAL A 557 -20.51 -9.80 -22.93
C VAL A 557 -21.10 -8.75 -23.85
N ASN A 558 -22.22 -9.09 -24.47
CA ASN A 558 -23.05 -8.14 -25.20
C ASN A 558 -23.80 -7.21 -24.24
N ASN A 559 -23.88 -5.91 -24.59
CA ASN A 559 -24.58 -4.89 -23.79
C ASN A 559 -24.13 -4.85 -22.30
N ALA A 560 -22.82 -4.98 -22.06
CA ALA A 560 -22.22 -4.89 -20.73
C ALA A 560 -22.58 -3.56 -20.03
N ARG A 561 -23.20 -3.65 -18.86
CA ARG A 561 -23.71 -2.53 -18.06
C ARG A 561 -23.40 -2.69 -16.59
N TYR A 562 -23.11 -1.58 -15.93
CA TYR A 562 -22.99 -1.51 -14.48
C TYR A 562 -24.14 -0.72 -13.87
N SER A 563 -24.40 -1.01 -12.61
CA SER A 563 -25.18 -0.18 -11.69
C SER A 563 -24.52 -0.22 -10.32
N THR A 564 -24.63 0.87 -9.57
CA THR A 564 -24.13 1.02 -8.20
C THR A 564 -25.30 1.24 -7.25
N SER A 565 -25.17 0.85 -5.98
CA SER A 565 -26.14 1.27 -4.94
C SER A 565 -26.15 2.79 -4.71
N GLU A 566 -25.12 3.52 -5.18
CA GLU A 566 -25.07 4.98 -5.28
C GLU A 566 -25.93 5.57 -6.41
N GLY A 567 -26.54 4.74 -7.26
CA GLY A 567 -27.45 5.15 -8.33
C GLY A 567 -26.76 5.59 -9.63
N ASP A 568 -25.44 5.50 -9.74
CA ASP A 568 -24.77 5.55 -11.05
C ASP A 568 -25.00 4.25 -11.81
N SER A 569 -25.22 4.36 -13.12
CA SER A 569 -25.32 3.24 -14.04
C SER A 569 -24.95 3.66 -15.46
N GLY A 570 -24.54 2.69 -16.27
CA GLY A 570 -24.19 2.94 -17.67
C GLY A 570 -23.70 1.67 -18.37
N SER A 571 -23.46 1.77 -19.68
CA SER A 571 -22.63 0.80 -20.39
C SER A 571 -21.16 0.97 -20.00
N PHE A 572 -20.37 -0.10 -20.07
CA PHE A 572 -18.92 -0.04 -19.86
C PHE A 572 -18.18 -0.95 -20.86
N THR A 573 -16.89 -0.66 -21.08
CA THR A 573 -15.97 -1.52 -21.83
C THR A 573 -15.11 -2.36 -20.88
N ASP A 574 -14.54 -3.47 -21.35
CA ASP A 574 -13.65 -4.28 -20.51
C ASP A 574 -12.47 -3.47 -19.93
N GLY A 575 -12.07 -3.78 -18.70
CA GLY A 575 -11.04 -3.04 -17.96
C GLY A 575 -11.40 -1.60 -17.57
N GLN A 576 -12.62 -1.12 -17.85
CA GLN A 576 -13.01 0.25 -17.51
C GLN A 576 -13.03 0.44 -16.00
N LYS A 577 -12.18 1.34 -15.50
CA LYS A 577 -12.22 1.79 -14.10
C LYS A 577 -13.36 2.78 -13.91
N ILE A 578 -14.25 2.50 -12.96
CA ILE A 578 -15.23 3.48 -12.46
C ILE A 578 -14.79 4.01 -11.09
N THR A 579 -15.25 5.21 -10.76
CA THR A 579 -15.03 5.81 -9.43
C THR A 579 -16.28 5.61 -8.60
N ILE A 580 -16.14 5.04 -7.40
CA ILE A 580 -17.23 4.81 -6.44
C ILE A 580 -16.95 5.52 -5.12
N GLY A 581 -17.99 5.77 -4.33
CA GLY A 581 -17.96 6.49 -3.06
C GLY A 581 -18.35 7.97 -3.16
N VAL A 582 -18.55 8.51 -4.36
CA VAL A 582 -18.84 9.94 -4.61
C VAL A 582 -20.12 10.40 -3.91
N LYS A 583 -21.13 9.53 -3.80
CA LYS A 583 -22.47 9.83 -3.26
C LYS A 583 -22.76 9.09 -1.96
N SER A 584 -22.07 7.98 -1.72
CA SER A 584 -22.25 7.18 -0.51
C SER A 584 -21.79 7.95 0.73
N ALA A 585 -22.65 7.95 1.73
CA ALA A 585 -22.28 8.35 3.08
C ALA A 585 -21.20 7.43 3.64
N VAL A 586 -20.49 7.90 4.65
CA VAL A 586 -19.44 7.12 5.29
C VAL A 586 -20.02 6.01 6.17
N ASN A 587 -19.26 4.92 6.31
CA ASN A 587 -19.67 3.65 6.90
C ASN A 587 -20.89 3.02 6.20
N THR A 588 -20.95 3.12 4.86
CA THR A 588 -21.95 2.44 4.02
C THR A 588 -21.32 1.45 3.06
N GLN A 589 -22.09 0.42 2.70
CA GLN A 589 -21.75 -0.55 1.67
C GLN A 589 -22.21 -0.06 0.29
N ILE A 590 -21.28 -0.10 -0.65
CA ILE A 590 -21.46 0.22 -2.06
C ILE A 590 -21.41 -1.10 -2.83
N THR A 591 -22.57 -1.57 -3.28
CA THR A 591 -22.62 -2.74 -4.19
C THR A 591 -22.49 -2.24 -5.62
N VAL A 592 -21.55 -2.82 -6.36
CA VAL A 592 -21.38 -2.64 -7.80
C VAL A 592 -21.89 -3.90 -8.48
N THR A 593 -23.02 -3.78 -9.17
CA THR A 593 -23.64 -4.88 -9.91
C THR A 593 -23.40 -4.69 -11.39
N LEU A 594 -22.74 -5.67 -12.01
CA LEU A 594 -22.57 -5.79 -13.44
C LEU A 594 -23.63 -6.71 -14.03
N THR A 595 -24.10 -6.37 -15.21
CA THR A 595 -25.06 -7.15 -16.01
C THR A 595 -24.69 -7.11 -17.48
N GLY A 596 -25.16 -8.09 -18.22
CA GLY A 596 -25.10 -8.11 -19.68
C GLY A 596 -25.68 -9.41 -20.20
N THR A 597 -25.52 -9.68 -21.49
CA THR A 597 -25.95 -10.95 -22.10
C THR A 597 -24.77 -11.66 -22.73
N ASP A 598 -24.75 -12.99 -22.68
CA ASP A 598 -23.80 -13.80 -23.43
C ASP A 598 -24.08 -13.78 -24.95
N ALA A 599 -23.38 -14.62 -25.71
CA ALA A 599 -23.60 -14.77 -27.15
C ALA A 599 -24.96 -15.40 -27.49
N ASP A 600 -25.51 -16.21 -26.59
CA ASP A 600 -26.80 -16.90 -26.74
C ASP A 600 -27.98 -16.03 -26.26
N GLY A 601 -27.70 -14.84 -25.73
CA GLY A 601 -28.68 -13.87 -25.26
C GLY A 601 -29.16 -14.09 -23.81
N LYS A 602 -28.60 -15.06 -23.08
CA LYS A 602 -28.91 -15.27 -21.66
C LYS A 602 -28.27 -14.16 -20.83
N GLN A 603 -29.04 -13.61 -19.90
CA GLN A 603 -28.51 -12.59 -18.99
C GLN A 603 -27.52 -13.21 -18.00
N ILE A 604 -26.35 -12.60 -17.87
CA ILE A 604 -25.37 -12.87 -16.81
C ILE A 604 -25.26 -11.67 -15.88
N THR A 605 -24.88 -11.92 -14.63
CA THR A 605 -24.75 -10.91 -13.57
C THR A 605 -23.52 -11.22 -12.72
N ALA A 606 -22.83 -10.20 -12.26
CA ALA A 606 -21.86 -10.30 -11.17
C ALA A 606 -22.07 -9.13 -10.21
N SER A 607 -21.80 -9.31 -8.92
CA SER A 607 -21.95 -8.24 -7.93
C SER A 607 -20.85 -8.32 -6.88
N GLU A 608 -20.26 -7.17 -6.56
CA GLU A 608 -19.21 -7.03 -5.56
C GLU A 608 -19.56 -5.87 -4.61
N THR A 609 -19.16 -5.97 -3.34
CA THR A 609 -19.53 -4.96 -2.33
C THR A 609 -18.31 -4.38 -1.63
N PHE A 610 -18.26 -3.04 -1.62
CA PHE A 610 -17.15 -2.24 -1.11
C PHE A 610 -17.62 -1.37 0.06
N THR A 611 -16.88 -1.32 1.15
CA THR A 611 -17.25 -0.49 2.31
C THR A 611 -16.50 0.85 2.29
N LYS A 612 -17.22 1.96 2.08
CA LYS A 612 -16.67 3.31 2.30
C LYS A 612 -16.60 3.57 3.80
N LYS A 613 -15.42 3.52 4.39
CA LYS A 613 -15.14 3.86 5.79
C LYS A 613 -15.02 5.40 5.93
N ASP A 614 -15.28 5.95 7.12
CA ASP A 614 -15.16 7.39 7.37
C ASP A 614 -13.69 7.88 7.29
N PRO A 615 -13.37 8.93 6.48
CA PRO A 615 -12.02 9.50 6.36
C PRO A 615 -11.47 10.08 7.67
N ASN A 616 -12.32 10.36 8.66
CA ASN A 616 -11.92 10.79 10.00
C ASN A 616 -12.12 9.72 11.07
N ALA A 617 -12.72 8.57 10.74
CA ALA A 617 -12.76 7.45 11.68
C ALA A 617 -11.39 6.79 11.73
N THR A 618 -10.77 6.88 12.90
CA THR A 618 -9.65 6.04 13.28
C THR A 618 -10.13 4.60 13.50
N VAL A 619 -10.53 3.93 12.41
CA VAL A 619 -10.49 2.46 12.34
C VAL A 619 -9.04 2.07 12.07
N SER A 620 -8.24 2.19 13.12
CA SER A 620 -7.24 1.20 13.48
C SER A 620 -7.99 -0.02 14.03
N TYR A 621 -7.61 -1.23 13.64
CA TYR A 621 -8.08 -2.40 14.38
C TYR A 621 -7.56 -2.29 15.82
N THR A 622 -8.46 -2.38 16.79
CA THR A 622 -8.14 -1.99 18.17
C THR A 622 -8.42 -3.16 19.09
N ALA A 623 -7.35 -3.66 19.70
CA ALA A 623 -7.37 -4.82 20.59
C ALA A 623 -7.52 -4.32 22.03
N TYR A 624 -8.69 -4.53 22.62
CA TYR A 624 -8.98 -4.20 24.01
C TYR A 624 -8.81 -5.45 24.88
N ALA A 625 -8.28 -5.26 26.09
CA ALA A 625 -8.13 -6.34 27.05
C ALA A 625 -8.46 -5.89 28.47
N LYS A 626 -8.96 -6.84 29.27
CA LYS A 626 -8.87 -6.76 30.72
C LYS A 626 -7.55 -7.38 31.16
N LYS A 627 -6.68 -6.63 31.84
CA LYS A 627 -5.39 -7.16 32.30
C LYS A 627 -5.61 -8.22 33.39
N PRO A 628 -5.13 -9.47 33.22
CA PRO A 628 -5.22 -10.48 34.26
C PRO A 628 -4.62 -9.98 35.58
N ALA A 629 -5.23 -10.34 36.71
CA ALA A 629 -4.75 -9.91 38.04
C ALA A 629 -3.34 -10.45 38.36
N ALA A 630 -2.96 -11.58 37.77
CA ALA A 630 -1.63 -12.18 37.87
C ALA A 630 -0.57 -11.53 36.96
N TRP A 631 -0.96 -10.65 36.03
CA TRP A 631 -0.05 -10.03 35.07
C TRP A 631 0.33 -8.60 35.51
N ASN A 632 1.62 -8.37 35.77
CA ASN A 632 2.14 -7.05 36.17
C ASN A 632 2.11 -6.02 35.02
N LYS A 633 2.19 -6.50 33.79
CA LYS A 633 2.10 -5.76 32.52
C LYS A 633 1.35 -6.62 31.51
N ILE A 634 0.87 -6.01 30.44
CA ILE A 634 0.29 -6.71 29.30
C ILE A 634 0.83 -6.11 28.00
N TYR A 635 1.15 -6.98 27.06
CA TYR A 635 1.70 -6.67 25.75
C TYR A 635 0.77 -7.27 24.69
N ALA A 636 0.68 -6.61 23.54
CA ALA A 636 0.03 -7.12 22.35
C ALA A 636 1.09 -7.39 21.28
N TYR A 637 1.28 -8.66 20.94
CA TYR A 637 2.04 -9.09 19.78
C TYR A 637 1.05 -9.30 18.63
N VAL A 638 1.25 -8.61 17.51
CA VAL A 638 0.28 -8.55 16.41
C VAL A 638 0.99 -8.87 15.11
N TYR A 639 0.41 -9.78 14.32
CA TYR A 639 1.02 -10.24 13.07
C TYR A 639 -0.02 -10.54 11.97
N VAL A 640 0.41 -10.49 10.71
CA VAL A 640 -0.35 -11.01 9.57
C VAL A 640 -0.07 -12.50 9.44
N ASP A 641 -1.14 -13.29 9.38
CA ASP A 641 -1.12 -14.75 9.35
C ASP A 641 -1.24 -15.25 7.91
N ASN A 642 -0.20 -14.96 7.13
CA ASN A 642 -0.07 -15.25 5.71
C ASN A 642 0.92 -16.39 5.41
N ASN A 643 1.11 -17.30 6.38
CA ASN A 643 2.06 -18.42 6.32
C ASN A 643 3.53 -18.01 6.01
N ALA A 644 3.93 -16.76 6.30
CA ALA A 644 5.31 -16.31 6.11
C ALA A 644 6.31 -17.07 7.01
N PRO A 645 7.51 -17.43 6.52
CA PRO A 645 8.52 -18.10 7.31
C PRO A 645 9.05 -17.19 8.45
N ALA A 646 9.51 -17.82 9.54
CA ALA A 646 10.02 -17.12 10.72
C ALA A 646 11.15 -16.12 10.36
N GLY A 647 10.95 -14.85 10.73
CA GLY A 647 11.82 -13.72 10.35
C GLY A 647 11.29 -12.87 9.18
N SER A 648 10.33 -13.37 8.40
CA SER A 648 9.64 -12.64 7.32
C SER A 648 8.19 -12.28 7.66
N VAL A 649 7.74 -12.58 8.88
CA VAL A 649 6.37 -12.29 9.36
C VAL A 649 6.16 -10.78 9.49
N ILE A 650 5.07 -10.29 8.88
CA ILE A 650 4.65 -8.89 9.03
C ILE A 650 4.05 -8.75 10.44
N GLN A 651 4.69 -7.98 11.31
CA GLN A 651 4.38 -7.90 12.74
C GLN A 651 4.59 -6.50 13.31
N ASN A 652 3.95 -6.18 14.44
CA ASN A 652 4.09 -4.87 15.08
C ASN A 652 5.46 -4.65 15.74
N ALA A 653 5.97 -5.66 16.44
CA ALA A 653 7.31 -5.70 17.02
C ALA A 653 7.73 -7.17 17.20
N ALA A 654 9.03 -7.40 17.44
CA ALA A 654 9.50 -8.71 17.90
C ALA A 654 8.89 -9.06 19.27
N TRP A 655 8.77 -10.36 19.60
CA TRP A 655 8.26 -10.83 20.88
C TRP A 655 8.93 -10.10 22.07
N PRO A 656 8.18 -9.56 23.06
CA PRO A 656 6.76 -9.80 23.37
C PRO A 656 5.73 -8.94 22.61
N GLY A 657 6.11 -8.23 21.55
CA GLY A 657 5.25 -7.20 20.96
C GLY A 657 5.28 -5.90 21.77
N GLU A 658 4.31 -5.02 21.54
CA GLU A 658 4.26 -3.70 22.17
C GLU A 658 3.45 -3.69 23.48
N LEU A 659 3.82 -2.82 24.41
CA LEU A 659 3.12 -2.67 25.69
C LEU A 659 1.75 -2.01 25.48
N MET A 660 0.68 -2.62 26.00
CA MET A 660 -0.66 -2.02 25.92
C MET A 660 -0.75 -0.74 26.76
N THR A 661 -1.58 0.21 26.32
CA THR A 661 -1.86 1.44 27.06
C THR A 661 -2.98 1.18 28.07
N ALA A 662 -2.81 1.60 29.33
CA ALA A 662 -3.85 1.49 30.33
C ALA A 662 -4.95 2.55 30.10
N GLU A 663 -6.18 2.10 29.82
CA GLU A 663 -7.34 2.97 29.55
C GLU A 663 -8.50 2.62 30.50
N SER A 664 -8.56 3.32 31.63
CA SER A 664 -9.55 3.06 32.67
C SER A 664 -10.96 3.47 32.26
N GLY A 665 -11.82 2.50 31.97
CA GLY A 665 -13.22 2.72 31.61
C GLY A 665 -13.55 2.54 30.13
N ALA A 666 -12.61 2.05 29.31
CA ALA A 666 -12.91 1.59 27.96
C ALA A 666 -14.02 0.51 27.97
N CYS A 667 -14.86 0.49 26.93
CA CYS A 667 -15.85 -0.55 26.71
C CYS A 667 -16.75 -0.81 27.95
N ASP A 668 -17.33 0.26 28.53
CA ASP A 668 -18.13 0.26 29.77
C ASP A 668 -17.44 -0.38 31.01
N GLY A 669 -16.09 -0.39 31.03
CA GLY A 669 -15.29 -0.99 32.11
C GLY A 669 -15.08 -2.50 31.98
N THR A 670 -15.44 -3.10 30.85
CA THR A 670 -15.05 -4.48 30.53
C THR A 670 -13.54 -4.59 30.30
N ALA A 671 -12.93 -3.62 29.61
CA ALA A 671 -11.49 -3.50 29.41
C ALA A 671 -10.84 -2.45 30.35
N ASP A 672 -9.54 -2.61 30.60
CA ASP A 672 -8.68 -1.59 31.24
C ASP A 672 -7.37 -1.34 30.46
N GLN A 673 -7.20 -1.99 29.31
CA GLN A 673 -6.03 -1.92 28.43
C GLN A 673 -6.47 -1.82 26.96
N VAL A 674 -5.72 -1.05 26.17
CA VAL A 674 -5.95 -0.87 24.73
C VAL A 674 -4.65 -0.96 23.95
N TYR A 675 -4.71 -1.54 22.74
CA TYR A 675 -3.65 -1.50 21.75
C TYR A 675 -4.21 -1.13 20.37
N GLU A 676 -3.54 -0.19 19.69
CA GLU A 676 -3.94 0.36 18.40
C GLU A 676 -3.06 -0.27 17.29
N ILE A 677 -3.64 -1.12 16.44
CA ILE A 677 -2.88 -1.84 15.40
C ILE A 677 -2.44 -0.86 14.30
N PRO A 678 -1.13 -0.78 13.97
CA PRO A 678 -0.62 0.14 12.96
C PRO A 678 -1.22 -0.06 11.56
N GLU A 679 -1.59 1.04 10.90
CA GLU A 679 -2.15 1.01 9.53
C GLU A 679 -1.19 0.35 8.52
N GLU A 680 0.12 0.44 8.72
CA GLU A 680 1.13 -0.23 7.88
C GLU A 680 1.01 -1.77 7.90
N ILE A 681 0.49 -2.37 8.97
CA ILE A 681 0.20 -3.82 9.03
C ILE A 681 -1.08 -4.12 8.26
N ILE A 682 -2.08 -3.25 8.38
CA ILE A 682 -3.40 -3.37 7.72
C ILE A 682 -3.24 -3.27 6.19
N ASP A 683 -2.48 -2.27 5.71
CA ASP A 683 -2.21 -2.06 4.28
C ASP A 683 -1.36 -3.18 3.68
N LYS A 684 -0.47 -3.82 4.47
CA LYS A 684 0.35 -4.95 4.04
C LYS A 684 -0.36 -6.31 4.11
N ALA A 685 -1.42 -6.44 4.91
CA ALA A 685 -2.24 -7.65 4.97
C ALA A 685 -3.13 -7.79 3.72
N GLY A 686 -3.77 -6.71 3.28
CA GLY A 686 -4.65 -6.74 2.11
C GLY A 686 -5.90 -7.60 2.36
N ASP A 687 -5.89 -8.83 1.85
CA ASP A 687 -6.93 -9.85 2.09
C ASP A 687 -6.49 -10.91 3.14
N ASP A 688 -5.23 -10.89 3.61
CA ASP A 688 -4.70 -11.85 4.60
C ASP A 688 -5.20 -11.54 6.04
N PRO A 689 -5.41 -12.57 6.89
CA PRO A 689 -5.88 -12.38 8.26
C PRO A 689 -4.84 -11.75 9.20
N ILE A 690 -5.30 -10.94 10.16
CA ILE A 690 -4.48 -10.35 11.24
C ILE A 690 -4.80 -11.04 12.58
N ARG A 691 -3.77 -11.36 13.37
CA ARG A 691 -3.83 -12.03 14.67
C ARG A 691 -3.27 -11.16 15.78
N VAL A 692 -3.75 -11.36 17.02
CA VAL A 692 -3.25 -10.71 18.24
C VAL A 692 -3.02 -11.75 19.33
N ILE A 693 -1.83 -11.75 19.93
CA ILE A 693 -1.49 -12.52 21.13
C ILE A 693 -1.23 -11.55 22.28
N PHE A 694 -2.08 -11.61 23.30
CA PHE A 694 -1.85 -10.92 24.57
C PHE A 694 -0.87 -11.71 25.42
N ASN A 695 0.11 -11.04 26.04
CA ASN A 695 1.08 -11.72 26.90
C ASN A 695 1.62 -10.82 28.03
N ASN A 696 2.31 -11.40 29.01
CA ASN A 696 2.82 -10.68 30.18
C ASN A 696 4.26 -10.15 30.06
N GLY A 697 4.89 -10.25 28.89
CA GLY A 697 6.31 -9.95 28.68
C GLY A 697 7.27 -11.09 29.05
N GLY A 698 6.76 -12.27 29.39
CA GLY A 698 7.54 -13.47 29.69
C GLY A 698 8.14 -14.14 28.46
N ALA A 699 9.05 -15.08 28.69
CA ALA A 699 9.69 -15.86 27.64
C ALA A 699 8.77 -16.99 27.12
N GLY A 700 8.40 -16.92 25.85
CA GLY A 700 7.88 -18.05 25.06
C GLY A 700 6.64 -18.76 25.62
N GLU A 701 6.55 -20.05 25.32
CA GLU A 701 5.34 -20.88 25.43
C GLU A 701 5.00 -21.39 26.83
N ILE A 702 5.32 -20.61 27.86
CA ILE A 702 4.99 -20.97 29.24
C ILE A 702 3.46 -20.80 29.45
N PRO A 703 2.73 -21.86 29.87
CA PRO A 703 1.28 -21.76 30.11
C PRO A 703 0.94 -20.63 31.10
N GLY A 704 0.01 -19.75 30.71
CA GLY A 704 -0.37 -18.56 31.48
C GLY A 704 0.48 -17.30 31.23
N ASN A 705 1.51 -17.36 30.37
CA ASN A 705 2.23 -16.16 29.90
C ASN A 705 1.64 -15.55 28.62
N LYS A 706 1.00 -16.34 27.74
CA LYS A 706 0.33 -15.87 26.50
C LYS A 706 -1.14 -16.33 26.42
N PHE A 707 -1.98 -15.54 25.75
CA PHE A 707 -3.37 -15.85 25.41
C PHE A 707 -3.77 -15.21 24.06
N PRO A 708 -4.49 -15.88 23.14
CA PRO A 708 -4.93 -17.28 23.20
C PRO A 708 -3.76 -18.28 23.27
N GLY A 709 -4.10 -19.55 23.52
CA GLY A 709 -3.15 -20.65 23.39
C GLY A 709 -2.82 -20.87 21.91
N ASP A 710 -1.56 -21.22 21.62
CA ASP A 710 -1.04 -21.39 20.26
C ASP A 710 -1.39 -22.80 19.75
N THR A 711 -2.68 -23.04 19.57
CA THR A 711 -3.23 -24.29 19.06
C THR A 711 -3.82 -24.03 17.68
N ALA A 712 -3.04 -24.28 16.64
CA ALA A 712 -3.56 -24.36 15.27
C ALA A 712 -4.70 -25.40 15.21
N THR A 713 -5.75 -25.07 14.46
CA THR A 713 -6.81 -26.01 14.09
C THR A 713 -6.25 -27.06 13.12
N GLU A 714 -6.92 -28.21 13.00
CA GLU A 714 -6.52 -29.26 12.04
C GLU A 714 -6.84 -28.91 10.57
N ASN A 715 -7.25 -27.66 10.28
CA ASN A 715 -7.63 -27.18 8.96
C ASN A 715 -6.92 -25.85 8.61
N PRO A 716 -5.86 -25.85 7.78
CA PRO A 716 -5.14 -24.64 7.40
C PRO A 716 -5.99 -23.57 6.68
N ASP A 717 -7.14 -23.95 6.11
CA ASP A 717 -7.98 -23.10 5.27
C ASP A 717 -9.09 -22.34 6.03
N ASP A 718 -9.25 -22.52 7.35
CA ASP A 718 -10.31 -21.83 8.11
C ASP A 718 -9.99 -20.36 8.46
N HIS A 719 -8.71 -19.96 8.38
CA HIS A 719 -8.22 -18.61 8.66
C HIS A 719 -8.69 -18.01 10.00
N VAL A 720 -8.97 -18.83 11.02
CA VAL A 720 -9.36 -18.38 12.36
C VAL A 720 -8.41 -18.91 13.43
N ASP A 721 -8.31 -18.19 14.54
CA ASP A 721 -7.64 -18.72 15.73
C ASP A 721 -8.52 -19.76 16.44
N ALA A 722 -8.01 -20.36 17.52
CA ALA A 722 -8.76 -21.33 18.34
C ALA A 722 -10.03 -20.76 19.01
N ALA A 723 -10.33 -19.46 18.86
CA ALA A 723 -11.56 -18.81 19.30
C ALA A 723 -12.54 -18.48 18.15
N GLY A 724 -12.12 -18.62 16.89
CA GLY A 724 -12.98 -18.52 15.71
C GLY A 724 -13.09 -17.14 15.08
N LEU A 725 -12.09 -16.24 15.25
CA LEU A 725 -12.21 -14.85 14.79
C LEU A 725 -11.13 -14.38 13.79
N LEU A 726 -11.59 -13.53 12.87
CA LEU A 726 -10.82 -12.62 12.02
C LEU A 726 -10.83 -11.23 12.67
N ILE A 727 -9.72 -10.47 12.62
CA ILE A 727 -9.69 -9.11 13.18
C ILE A 727 -10.00 -8.09 12.07
N ASP A 728 -11.29 -7.81 11.87
CA ASP A 728 -11.79 -6.76 10.95
C ASP A 728 -12.47 -5.57 11.68
N GLY A 729 -12.45 -5.58 13.01
CA GLY A 729 -13.17 -4.63 13.87
C GLY A 729 -12.47 -4.25 15.19
N SER A 730 -13.25 -4.17 16.27
CA SER A 730 -12.78 -3.89 17.63
C SER A 730 -13.33 -4.93 18.61
N TYR A 731 -12.43 -5.59 19.34
CA TYR A 731 -12.76 -6.74 20.18
C TYR A 731 -12.20 -6.57 21.59
N VAL A 732 -12.94 -7.11 22.58
CA VAL A 732 -12.52 -7.16 23.98
C VAL A 732 -12.23 -8.60 24.38
N TRP A 733 -11.03 -8.83 24.93
CA TRP A 733 -10.73 -10.03 25.70
C TRP A 733 -11.04 -9.81 27.20
N ASP A 734 -11.78 -10.76 27.79
CA ASP A 734 -12.24 -10.74 29.18
C ASP A 734 -11.13 -10.82 30.26
N GLY A 735 -9.89 -11.11 29.86
CA GLY A 735 -8.74 -11.27 30.76
C GLY A 735 -8.68 -12.63 31.46
N ASN A 736 -9.52 -13.59 31.07
CA ASN A 736 -9.58 -14.92 31.67
C ASN A 736 -8.62 -15.88 30.96
N ILE A 737 -7.45 -16.11 31.55
CA ILE A 737 -6.41 -17.01 31.02
C ILE A 737 -6.76 -18.51 31.09
N THR A 738 -8.00 -18.90 31.42
CA THR A 738 -8.43 -20.31 31.53
C THR A 738 -9.60 -20.71 30.63
N SER A 739 -10.39 -19.76 30.14
CA SER A 739 -11.49 -20.00 29.20
C SER A 739 -11.78 -18.78 28.32
N GLY A 740 -10.74 -17.97 28.05
CA GLY A 740 -10.86 -16.55 27.73
C GLY A 740 -11.82 -16.24 26.61
N LYS A 741 -12.89 -15.54 26.95
CA LYS A 741 -13.91 -15.17 25.98
C LYS A 741 -13.50 -13.89 25.27
N TRP A 742 -13.58 -13.93 23.95
CA TRP A 742 -13.57 -12.76 23.09
C TRP A 742 -15.01 -12.37 22.76
N GLU A 743 -15.32 -11.08 22.83
CA GLU A 743 -16.59 -10.52 22.37
C GLU A 743 -16.31 -9.33 21.45
N GLU A 744 -17.07 -9.23 20.34
CA GLU A 744 -17.16 -7.99 19.57
C GLU A 744 -17.80 -6.92 20.47
N ALA A 745 -17.15 -5.77 20.60
CA ALA A 745 -17.56 -4.75 21.55
C ALA A 745 -17.62 -3.38 20.87
N ALA A 746 -18.77 -2.71 21.00
CA ALA A 746 -19.02 -1.36 20.48
C ALA A 746 -18.31 -0.28 21.34
N CYS A 747 -17.00 -0.43 21.53
CA CYS A 747 -16.16 0.51 22.27
C CYS A 747 -16.10 1.84 21.50
N VAL A 748 -16.67 2.90 22.08
CA VAL A 748 -16.73 4.23 21.44
C VAL A 748 -15.31 4.82 21.37
N ALA A 749 -14.72 4.79 20.16
CA ALA A 749 -13.37 5.28 19.92
C ALA A 749 -13.23 6.78 20.27
N VAL A 750 -12.27 7.10 21.15
CA VAL A 750 -11.95 8.49 21.50
C VAL A 750 -11.16 9.12 20.34
N THR A 751 -11.85 9.91 19.52
CA THR A 751 -11.30 10.64 18.37
C THR A 751 -10.34 11.75 18.81
N VAL A 752 -9.39 12.12 17.93
CA VAL A 752 -8.52 13.28 18.11
C VAL A 752 -8.97 14.39 17.15
N ASP A 753 -9.52 15.46 17.71
CA ASP A 753 -9.95 16.64 16.94
C ASP A 753 -8.74 17.44 16.45
N SER A 754 -7.73 17.63 17.33
CA SER A 754 -6.51 18.34 16.98
C SER A 754 -5.34 18.06 17.92
N VAL A 755 -4.14 18.29 17.39
CA VAL A 755 -2.88 18.42 18.14
C VAL A 755 -2.36 19.85 17.94
N LYS A 756 -1.77 20.45 18.98
CA LYS A 756 -1.10 21.77 18.93
C LYS A 756 0.20 21.79 19.74
N ILE A 757 1.30 22.19 19.12
CA ILE A 757 2.59 22.40 19.78
C ILE A 757 2.65 23.79 20.42
N SER A 758 3.23 23.86 21.61
CA SER A 758 3.63 25.09 22.29
C SER A 758 5.07 24.98 22.80
N PRO A 759 5.94 25.99 22.59
CA PRO A 759 5.74 27.17 21.75
C PRO A 759 5.68 26.83 20.24
N SER A 760 4.91 27.60 19.47
CA SER A 760 4.73 27.42 18.03
C SER A 760 5.56 28.41 17.19
N GLY A 761 5.64 28.19 15.88
CA GLY A 761 6.38 29.04 14.95
C GLY A 761 7.86 28.64 14.83
N THR A 762 8.77 29.49 15.34
CA THR A 762 10.22 29.24 15.27
C THR A 762 10.88 29.34 16.64
N VAL A 763 11.51 28.25 17.08
CA VAL A 763 12.28 28.17 18.33
C VAL A 763 13.78 28.27 18.01
N ASN A 764 14.50 29.15 18.69
CA ASN A 764 15.93 29.36 18.47
C ASN A 764 16.75 28.76 19.62
N LEU A 765 17.74 27.93 19.28
CA LEU A 765 18.65 27.27 20.24
C LEU A 765 20.09 27.76 20.03
N GLY A 766 20.84 27.92 21.11
CA GLY A 766 22.24 28.32 21.08
C GLY A 766 23.14 27.23 21.67
N LEU A 767 24.03 26.66 20.85
CA LEU A 767 24.92 25.53 21.23
C LEU A 767 25.80 25.86 22.44
N ALA A 768 26.30 27.10 22.53
CA ALA A 768 27.08 27.60 23.66
C ALA A 768 26.36 27.57 25.04
N ASN A 769 25.06 27.31 25.09
CA ASN A 769 24.27 27.18 26.34
C ASN A 769 23.71 25.76 26.56
N GLY A 770 24.23 24.73 25.87
CA GLY A 770 23.74 23.35 26.01
C GLY A 770 22.44 23.04 25.26
N ALA A 771 21.91 24.00 24.49
CA ALA A 771 20.91 23.84 23.43
C ALA A 771 19.73 22.85 23.63
N THR A 772 19.17 22.73 24.84
CA THR A 772 17.89 22.02 25.04
C THR A 772 16.71 22.97 25.22
N THR A 773 15.54 22.51 24.81
CA THR A 773 14.24 23.16 25.05
C THR A 773 13.17 22.08 25.20
N LYS A 774 12.01 22.43 25.74
CA LYS A 774 10.85 21.55 25.80
C LYS A 774 9.67 22.14 25.04
N LEU A 775 9.15 21.34 24.12
CA LEU A 775 7.87 21.51 23.46
C LEU A 775 6.80 20.74 24.24
N THR A 776 5.58 21.25 24.24
CA THR A 776 4.40 20.57 24.78
C THR A 776 3.38 20.41 23.67
N ALA A 777 2.89 19.19 23.45
CA ALA A 777 1.74 18.95 22.58
C ALA A 777 0.47 18.94 23.43
N THR A 778 -0.53 19.73 23.03
CA THR A 778 -1.88 19.68 23.58
C THR A 778 -2.76 18.90 22.62
N VAL A 779 -3.49 17.90 23.12
CA VAL A 779 -4.44 17.09 22.35
C VAL A 779 -5.85 17.52 22.73
N ALA A 780 -6.73 17.66 21.74
CA ALA A 780 -8.17 17.87 21.93
C ALA A 780 -8.96 16.73 21.25
N PRO A 781 -10.12 16.30 21.80
CA PRO A 781 -10.76 16.78 23.03
C PRO A 781 -9.98 16.34 24.29
N ALA A 782 -10.34 16.87 25.46
CA ALA A 782 -9.61 16.60 26.70
C ALA A 782 -9.66 15.11 27.14
N SER A 783 -10.64 14.33 26.68
CA SER A 783 -10.69 12.87 26.83
C SER A 783 -9.58 12.15 26.05
N ALA A 784 -9.11 12.71 24.93
CA ALA A 784 -8.01 12.16 24.14
C ALA A 784 -6.61 12.51 24.70
N ALA A 785 -6.52 13.31 25.76
CA ALA A 785 -5.25 13.84 26.28
C ALA A 785 -4.28 12.79 26.85
N ASN A 786 -4.74 11.55 27.08
CA ASN A 786 -3.92 10.43 27.52
C ASN A 786 -3.26 9.67 26.36
N LYS A 787 -3.65 9.92 25.10
CA LYS A 787 -3.08 9.21 23.93
C LYS A 787 -1.61 9.60 23.70
N PRO A 788 -0.72 8.65 23.38
CA PRO A 788 0.71 8.90 23.25
C PRO A 788 1.02 9.81 22.05
N VAL A 789 1.99 10.71 22.23
CA VAL A 789 2.40 11.69 21.21
C VAL A 789 3.66 11.21 20.50
N LYS A 790 3.55 10.88 19.20
CA LYS A 790 4.71 10.58 18.35
C LYS A 790 5.42 11.89 18.01
N TRP A 791 6.71 11.98 18.30
CA TRP A 791 7.56 13.13 17.97
C TRP A 791 8.59 12.73 16.90
N THR A 792 8.84 13.60 15.93
CA THR A 792 9.86 13.38 14.88
C THR A 792 10.63 14.67 14.56
N SER A 793 11.83 14.53 14.00
CA SER A 793 12.65 15.63 13.47
C SER A 793 12.91 15.45 11.98
N SER A 794 12.87 16.53 11.21
CA SER A 794 13.23 16.51 9.79
C SER A 794 14.75 16.47 9.54
N ASN A 795 15.58 16.66 10.57
CA ASN A 795 17.04 16.58 10.47
C ASN A 795 17.67 16.36 11.85
N GLU A 796 17.80 15.09 12.24
CA GLU A 796 18.37 14.69 13.53
C GLU A 796 19.86 15.06 13.70
N LYS A 797 20.60 15.27 12.60
CA LYS A 797 21.98 15.79 12.66
C LYS A 797 22.04 17.25 13.11
N VAL A 798 20.92 17.99 13.02
CA VAL A 798 20.79 19.39 13.49
C VAL A 798 20.09 19.44 14.85
N ALA A 799 18.94 18.79 15.01
CA ALA A 799 18.24 18.70 16.29
C ALA A 799 17.44 17.40 16.41
N VAL A 800 17.49 16.77 17.59
CA VAL A 800 16.73 15.56 17.94
C VAL A 800 15.59 15.90 18.89
N VAL A 801 14.54 15.08 18.92
CA VAL A 801 13.39 15.24 19.82
C VAL A 801 13.03 13.92 20.49
N LYS A 802 12.76 13.95 21.80
CA LYS A 802 12.25 12.80 22.56
C LYS A 802 11.27 13.27 23.62
N ASN A 803 10.03 12.76 23.60
CA ASN A 803 8.96 13.14 24.53
C ASN A 803 8.76 14.67 24.66
N GLY A 804 8.83 15.38 23.53
CA GLY A 804 8.73 16.84 23.44
C GLY A 804 10.00 17.61 23.85
N VAL A 805 10.99 16.98 24.49
CA VAL A 805 12.30 17.62 24.75
C VAL A 805 13.13 17.58 23.48
N VAL A 806 13.56 18.75 23.01
CA VAL A 806 14.39 18.93 21.81
C VAL A 806 15.81 19.30 22.24
N GLN A 807 16.81 18.70 21.59
CA GLN A 807 18.22 19.02 21.77
C GLN A 807 18.86 19.38 20.42
N GLY A 808 19.43 20.57 20.32
CA GLY A 808 20.24 21.00 19.17
C GLY A 808 21.64 20.39 19.23
N LEU A 809 22.09 19.78 18.13
CA LEU A 809 23.38 19.10 18.00
C LEU A 809 24.36 19.85 17.09
N ALA A 810 23.87 20.45 16.00
CA ALA A 810 24.69 21.20 15.05
C ALA A 810 23.95 22.43 14.50
N LYS A 811 24.72 23.44 14.07
CA LYS A 811 24.20 24.70 13.50
C LYS A 811 23.41 24.42 12.21
N GLY A 812 22.14 24.83 12.17
CA GLY A 812 21.23 24.59 11.04
C GLY A 812 19.76 24.67 11.46
N THR A 813 18.86 24.27 10.57
CA THR A 813 17.41 24.22 10.83
C THR A 813 16.85 22.80 10.71
N ALA A 814 15.97 22.42 11.63
CA ALA A 814 15.19 21.18 11.60
C ALA A 814 13.72 21.48 11.98
N THR A 815 12.77 20.83 11.33
CA THR A 815 11.34 20.91 11.70
C THR A 815 11.04 19.79 12.68
N ILE A 816 10.45 20.12 13.83
CA ILE A 816 10.00 19.17 14.83
C ILE A 816 8.48 19.04 14.74
N THR A 817 7.98 17.81 14.66
CA THR A 817 6.55 17.49 14.48
C THR A 817 6.04 16.65 15.64
N ALA A 818 4.80 16.89 16.06
CA ALA A 818 4.06 16.08 17.02
C ALA A 818 2.79 15.54 16.35
N ALA A 819 2.50 14.25 16.52
CA ALA A 819 1.34 13.58 15.91
C ALA A 819 0.60 12.64 16.88
N VAL A 820 -0.73 12.63 16.78
CA VAL A 820 -1.66 11.74 17.51
C VAL A 820 -2.92 11.53 16.66
N GLY A 821 -3.40 10.29 16.49
CA GLY A 821 -4.70 10.00 15.85
C GLY A 821 -4.89 10.65 14.47
N GLY A 822 -3.88 10.57 13.61
CA GLY A 822 -3.88 11.19 12.27
C GLY A 822 -3.80 12.73 12.24
N LYS A 823 -3.85 13.43 13.38
CA LYS A 823 -3.65 14.88 13.46
C LYS A 823 -2.21 15.19 13.85
N SER A 824 -1.66 16.29 13.34
CA SER A 824 -0.31 16.74 13.67
C SER A 824 -0.18 18.27 13.73
N ASP A 825 0.91 18.73 14.31
CA ASP A 825 1.34 20.13 14.34
C ASP A 825 2.88 20.18 14.36
N SER A 826 3.49 21.26 13.89
CA SER A 826 4.95 21.35 13.75
C SER A 826 5.53 22.72 14.11
N VAL A 827 6.83 22.73 14.43
CA VAL A 827 7.58 23.93 14.81
C VAL A 827 8.99 23.88 14.21
N THR A 828 9.47 25.01 13.69
CA THR A 828 10.82 25.11 13.15
C THR A 828 11.82 25.35 14.28
N VAL A 829 12.84 24.52 14.39
CA VAL A 829 13.94 24.68 15.34
C VAL A 829 15.19 25.16 14.60
N ASN A 830 15.69 26.33 14.97
CA ASN A 830 16.87 26.97 14.41
C ASN A 830 18.02 26.92 15.43
N VAL A 831 19.06 26.16 15.12
CA VAL A 831 20.21 25.91 15.99
C VAL A 831 21.38 26.81 15.55
N THR A 832 21.93 27.56 16.51
CA THR A 832 22.85 28.67 16.27
C THR A 832 24.07 28.63 17.20
N GLY A 833 25.11 29.40 16.85
CA GLY A 833 26.43 29.33 17.48
C GLY A 833 27.29 28.20 16.91
N GLU A 834 28.41 27.94 17.58
CA GLU A 834 29.31 26.81 17.32
C GLU A 834 29.14 25.76 18.42
N ALA A 835 29.41 24.49 18.09
CA ALA A 835 29.35 23.41 19.08
C ALA A 835 30.43 23.61 20.16
N PRO A 836 30.14 23.31 21.44
CA PRO A 836 31.16 23.35 22.48
C PRO A 836 32.28 22.35 22.18
N VAL A 837 33.51 22.67 22.61
CA VAL A 837 34.65 21.74 22.52
C VAL A 837 34.32 20.50 23.34
N VAL A 838 34.50 19.33 22.74
CA VAL A 838 34.24 18.04 23.37
C VAL A 838 35.45 17.64 24.18
N HIS A 839 35.38 17.71 25.50
CA HIS A 839 36.44 17.24 26.39
C HIS A 839 36.31 15.74 26.72
N ASP A 840 35.08 15.23 26.78
CA ASP A 840 34.75 13.88 27.27
C ASP A 840 33.83 13.12 26.28
N THR A 841 33.82 11.79 26.34
CA THR A 841 32.95 10.94 25.51
C THR A 841 32.07 10.03 26.38
N THR A 842 30.74 10.13 26.24
CA THR A 842 29.80 9.23 26.92
C THR A 842 29.44 8.04 26.03
N ILE A 843 29.77 6.83 26.48
CA ILE A 843 29.42 5.57 25.84
C ILE A 843 28.08 5.06 26.41
N TYR A 844 27.16 4.64 25.55
CA TYR A 844 25.85 4.05 25.90
C TYR A 844 25.71 2.64 25.31
N TYR A 845 25.10 1.72 26.06
CA TYR A 845 24.87 0.32 25.67
C TYR A 845 23.53 -0.23 26.18
N PRO A 846 22.77 -1.04 25.42
CA PRO A 846 21.51 -1.63 25.87
C PRO A 846 21.66 -2.51 27.11
N ALA A 847 20.88 -2.22 28.15
CA ALA A 847 20.80 -3.02 29.36
C ALA A 847 20.12 -4.38 29.12
N SER A 848 19.45 -4.57 27.99
CA SER A 848 18.92 -5.87 27.52
C SER A 848 20.01 -6.94 27.37
N ASN A 849 21.22 -6.54 26.96
CA ASN A 849 22.24 -7.48 26.49
C ASN A 849 22.96 -8.19 27.66
N PHE A 850 23.34 -7.42 28.69
CA PHE A 850 24.06 -7.94 29.87
C PHE A 850 23.42 -7.56 31.22
N GLY A 851 22.30 -6.84 31.25
CA GLY A 851 21.61 -6.40 32.47
C GLY A 851 22.17 -5.10 33.06
N ALA A 852 21.28 -4.19 33.46
CA ALA A 852 21.63 -2.84 33.95
C ALA A 852 22.58 -2.81 35.17
N ASN A 853 22.65 -3.91 35.92
CA ASN A 853 23.51 -4.06 37.10
C ASN A 853 24.77 -4.90 36.85
N SER A 854 25.01 -5.34 35.62
CA SER A 854 26.04 -6.34 35.28
C SER A 854 26.88 -5.99 34.04
N THR A 855 26.53 -4.96 33.27
CA THR A 855 27.38 -4.45 32.18
C THR A 855 28.63 -3.71 32.68
N TYR A 856 29.78 -4.05 32.11
CA TYR A 856 31.06 -3.34 32.24
C TYR A 856 31.54 -2.86 30.87
N LEU A 857 32.16 -1.68 30.85
CA LEU A 857 32.85 -1.09 29.70
C LEU A 857 34.36 -1.27 29.88
N HIS A 858 35.02 -1.89 28.91
CA HIS A 858 36.47 -2.03 28.85
C HIS A 858 36.97 -1.21 27.66
N TYR A 859 37.89 -0.27 27.87
CA TYR A 859 38.22 0.73 26.85
C TYR A 859 39.69 1.19 26.87
N ARG A 860 40.10 1.87 25.80
CA ARG A 860 41.30 2.72 25.70
C ARG A 860 40.99 4.02 24.94
N ILE A 861 41.77 5.06 25.20
CA ILE A 861 41.78 6.31 24.42
C ILE A 861 42.93 6.23 23.42
N GLY A 862 42.64 6.40 22.13
CA GLY A 862 43.60 6.29 21.03
C GLY A 862 44.38 4.98 21.04
N THR A 863 45.71 5.09 20.89
CA THR A 863 46.65 3.96 21.00
C THR A 863 47.09 3.65 22.44
N GLY A 864 46.40 4.22 23.44
CA GLY A 864 46.73 4.07 24.86
C GLY A 864 46.51 2.66 25.42
N THR A 865 46.83 2.52 26.71
CA THR A 865 46.61 1.28 27.46
C THR A 865 45.12 1.04 27.71
N TRP A 866 44.69 -0.22 27.63
CA TRP A 866 43.34 -0.62 28.02
C TRP A 866 43.16 -0.57 29.55
N THR A 867 41.94 -0.23 30.00
CA THR A 867 41.50 -0.46 31.38
C THR A 867 41.76 -1.91 31.82
N THR A 868 42.07 -2.19 33.09
CA THR A 868 42.17 -3.58 33.58
C THR A 868 40.82 -4.29 33.46
N ALA A 869 40.78 -5.49 32.86
CA ALA A 869 39.55 -6.29 32.75
C ALA A 869 38.96 -6.64 34.14
N PRO A 870 37.62 -6.63 34.34
CA PRO A 870 36.55 -6.47 33.35
C PRO A 870 36.30 -5.02 32.86
N GLY A 871 37.11 -4.04 33.28
CA GLY A 871 36.90 -2.62 32.96
C GLY A 871 36.06 -1.92 34.02
N VAL A 872 35.50 -0.77 33.65
CA VAL A 872 34.66 0.06 34.54
C VAL A 872 33.22 -0.40 34.49
N LYS A 873 32.52 -0.39 35.63
CA LYS A 873 31.09 -0.73 35.66
C LYS A 873 30.28 0.42 35.06
N MET A 874 29.33 0.11 34.18
CA MET A 874 28.41 1.11 33.62
C MET A 874 27.26 1.39 34.59
N GLU A 875 26.73 2.62 34.56
CA GLU A 875 25.57 3.04 35.36
C GLU A 875 24.29 3.02 34.53
N ALA A 876 23.13 2.88 35.17
CA ALA A 876 21.83 2.90 34.48
C ALA A 876 21.57 4.26 33.82
N ALA A 877 21.11 4.23 32.57
CA ALA A 877 20.71 5.40 31.80
C ALA A 877 19.18 5.40 31.54
N CYS A 878 18.72 6.32 30.70
CA CYS A 878 17.34 6.34 30.22
C CYS A 878 17.03 5.16 29.28
N ASP A 879 15.73 4.93 29.03
CA ASP A 879 15.22 4.18 27.87
C ASP A 879 15.82 2.78 27.66
N GLY A 880 16.16 2.09 28.75
CA GLY A 880 16.71 0.73 28.69
C GLY A 880 18.21 0.63 28.44
N TYR A 881 18.95 1.74 28.45
CA TYR A 881 20.41 1.75 28.31
C TYR A 881 21.14 1.77 29.67
N VAL A 882 22.42 1.41 29.64
CA VAL A 882 23.45 1.84 30.60
C VAL A 882 24.41 2.83 29.91
N LYS A 883 25.16 3.61 30.69
CA LYS A 883 26.18 4.53 30.19
C LYS A 883 27.46 4.53 31.03
N TYR A 884 28.54 5.08 30.48
CA TYR A 884 29.71 5.53 31.21
C TYR A 884 30.37 6.70 30.47
N THR A 885 30.85 7.72 31.18
CA THR A 885 31.56 8.87 30.59
C THR A 885 33.06 8.68 30.76
N ILE A 886 33.78 8.66 29.64
CA ILE A 886 35.24 8.64 29.60
C ILE A 886 35.71 10.09 29.59
N GLU A 887 36.40 10.49 30.66
CA GLU A 887 36.93 11.85 30.83
C GLU A 887 38.20 12.06 29.98
N GLY A 888 38.41 13.27 29.46
CA GLY A 888 39.65 13.67 28.80
C GLY A 888 39.94 12.98 27.46
N THR A 889 38.90 12.68 26.67
CA THR A 889 39.05 12.17 25.30
C THR A 889 39.39 13.27 24.29
N GLU A 890 39.10 14.53 24.61
CA GLU A 890 39.22 15.71 23.73
C GLU A 890 38.57 15.50 22.34
N GLY A 891 37.48 14.72 22.33
CA GLY A 891 36.74 14.35 21.12
C GLY A 891 37.45 13.32 20.22
N GLY A 892 38.64 12.85 20.60
CA GLY A 892 39.45 11.88 19.87
C GLY A 892 38.85 10.47 19.80
N GLN A 893 39.57 9.55 19.14
CA GLN A 893 39.10 8.18 18.98
C GLN A 893 39.21 7.39 20.29
N VAL A 894 38.10 6.82 20.74
CA VAL A 894 38.02 5.80 21.79
C VAL A 894 37.84 4.43 21.14
N GLU A 895 38.50 3.41 21.65
CA GLU A 895 38.27 2.00 21.29
C GLU A 895 37.81 1.22 22.53
N PHE A 896 36.73 0.43 22.40
CA PHE A 896 36.03 -0.15 23.55
C PHE A 896 35.28 -1.45 23.23
N VAL A 897 34.96 -2.21 24.28
CA VAL A 897 34.16 -3.44 24.27
C VAL A 897 33.34 -3.54 25.57
N PHE A 898 32.30 -4.36 25.57
CA PHE A 898 31.45 -4.60 26.74
C PHE A 898 31.61 -6.02 27.26
N ASN A 899 31.27 -6.25 28.53
CA ASN A 899 31.17 -7.59 29.10
C ASN A 899 30.23 -7.63 30.31
N ASN A 900 29.86 -8.83 30.75
CA ASN A 900 28.98 -9.04 31.91
C ASN A 900 29.70 -9.20 33.26
N GLY A 901 31.02 -8.96 33.31
CA GLY A 901 31.86 -9.21 34.49
C GLY A 901 32.09 -10.69 34.84
N ALA A 902 31.47 -11.62 34.11
CA ALA A 902 31.49 -13.07 34.35
C ALA A 902 32.03 -13.89 33.16
N GLY A 903 32.71 -13.24 32.21
CA GLY A 903 33.43 -13.88 31.10
C GLY A 903 32.73 -13.81 29.74
N ASN A 904 31.49 -13.33 29.65
CA ASN A 904 30.85 -13.08 28.35
C ASN A 904 31.18 -11.67 27.87
N TRP A 905 31.66 -11.54 26.64
CA TRP A 905 32.10 -10.28 26.03
C TRP A 905 31.28 -9.94 24.78
N ASP A 906 31.07 -8.66 24.55
CA ASP A 906 30.60 -8.11 23.28
C ASP A 906 31.68 -7.16 22.73
N ASN A 907 32.28 -7.57 21.61
CA ASN A 907 33.43 -6.92 21.00
C ASN A 907 33.26 -6.72 19.48
N SER A 908 32.02 -6.56 19.00
CA SER A 908 31.70 -6.39 17.57
C SER A 908 32.30 -7.51 16.69
N GLY A 909 32.14 -8.77 17.12
CA GLY A 909 32.67 -9.93 16.39
C GLY A 909 34.20 -9.96 16.31
N GLY A 910 34.89 -9.57 17.40
CA GLY A 910 36.35 -9.54 17.49
C GLY A 910 37.04 -8.29 16.92
N LYS A 911 36.28 -7.27 16.50
CA LYS A 911 36.82 -6.04 15.86
C LYS A 911 37.03 -4.86 16.82
N ASN A 912 36.39 -4.92 18.00
CA ASN A 912 36.18 -3.82 18.96
C ASN A 912 35.34 -2.67 18.39
N TYR A 913 34.61 -1.97 19.27
CA TYR A 913 33.91 -0.74 18.92
C TYR A 913 34.87 0.45 18.88
N LYS A 914 34.62 1.40 17.98
CA LYS A 914 35.39 2.65 17.86
C LYS A 914 34.43 3.82 17.69
N ALA A 915 34.71 4.92 18.39
CA ALA A 915 33.91 6.14 18.35
C ALA A 915 34.79 7.38 18.55
N SER A 916 34.23 8.56 18.29
CA SER A 916 34.86 9.87 18.50
C SER A 916 33.78 10.94 18.66
N GLY A 917 34.09 12.04 19.32
CA GLY A 917 33.10 13.06 19.71
C GLY A 917 32.38 12.76 21.04
N ALA A 918 31.30 13.51 21.32
CA ALA A 918 30.74 13.60 22.67
C ALA A 918 29.97 12.37 23.15
N ASN A 919 29.38 11.59 22.23
CA ASN A 919 28.60 10.40 22.55
C ASN A 919 28.90 9.27 21.57
N ALA A 920 28.86 8.04 22.07
CA ALA A 920 28.81 6.82 21.29
C ALA A 920 27.67 5.94 21.81
N VAL A 921 26.88 5.37 20.93
CA VAL A 921 25.72 4.55 21.29
C VAL A 921 25.80 3.26 20.49
N VAL A 922 25.90 2.13 21.18
CA VAL A 922 26.06 0.84 20.52
C VAL A 922 24.73 0.11 20.49
N GLU A 923 24.21 -0.14 19.29
CA GLU A 923 22.93 -0.84 19.09
C GLU A 923 23.06 -1.83 17.93
N ASN A 924 22.60 -3.06 18.13
CA ASN A 924 22.69 -4.17 17.17
C ASN A 924 24.09 -4.36 16.53
N GLY A 925 25.16 -4.11 17.30
CA GLY A 925 26.55 -4.23 16.84
C GLY A 925 27.10 -3.03 16.07
N THR A 926 26.29 -1.98 15.85
CA THR A 926 26.68 -0.72 15.18
C THR A 926 27.00 0.39 16.19
N VAL A 927 27.60 1.51 15.75
CA VAL A 927 27.91 2.67 16.61
C VAL A 927 27.27 3.95 16.07
N GLY A 928 26.24 4.45 16.74
CA GLY A 928 25.66 5.78 16.53
C GLY A 928 26.29 6.86 17.42
N SER A 929 26.02 8.13 17.12
CA SER A 929 26.49 9.31 17.87
C SER A 929 25.39 10.14 18.54
N VAL A 930 24.13 9.77 18.32
CA VAL A 930 22.95 10.41 18.94
C VAL A 930 22.66 9.73 20.27
N ALA A 931 22.97 10.40 21.39
CA ALA A 931 22.70 9.86 22.72
C ALA A 931 21.23 9.46 22.90
N PRO A 932 20.92 8.31 23.53
CA PRO A 932 19.53 7.93 23.81
C PRO A 932 18.87 8.91 24.80
N CYS A 933 19.66 9.62 25.62
CA CYS A 933 19.19 10.52 26.67
C CYS A 933 19.42 11.99 26.34
N VAL A 934 18.33 12.76 26.31
CA VAL A 934 18.35 14.23 26.29
C VAL A 934 18.52 14.77 27.72
N THR A 935 19.41 15.74 27.93
CA THR A 935 19.72 16.28 29.26
C THR A 935 18.75 17.39 29.68
N VAL A 936 18.01 17.15 30.77
CA VAL A 936 17.03 18.10 31.31
C VAL A 936 17.66 18.96 32.40
N VAL A 937 17.85 20.25 32.11
CA VAL A 937 18.28 21.26 33.10
C VAL A 937 17.02 21.83 33.77
N PRO A 938 16.82 21.65 35.09
CA PRO A 938 15.61 22.09 35.78
C PRO A 938 15.58 23.60 36.00
N VAL A 939 14.37 24.19 36.04
CA VAL A 939 14.18 25.59 36.43
C VAL A 939 14.41 25.74 37.94
N SER A 940 15.35 26.61 38.33
CA SER A 940 15.61 26.95 39.73
C SER A 940 14.63 28.02 40.23
N SER A 941 14.35 29.06 39.42
CA SER A 941 13.46 30.16 39.77
C SER A 941 12.78 30.82 38.56
N VAL A 942 11.65 31.47 38.84
CA VAL A 942 10.92 32.38 37.95
C VAL A 942 10.73 33.70 38.68
N SER A 943 10.81 34.83 37.98
CA SER A 943 10.51 36.17 38.51
C SER A 943 9.70 37.00 37.50
N ILE A 944 8.94 37.99 37.99
CA ILE A 944 8.23 38.98 37.15
C ILE A 944 8.78 40.37 37.49
N SER A 945 9.13 41.15 36.47
CA SER A 945 9.61 42.53 36.64
C SER A 945 8.46 43.53 36.79
N GLY A 946 8.61 44.51 37.69
CA GLY A 946 7.74 45.70 37.73
C GLY A 946 6.56 45.67 38.71
N GLY A 947 6.47 44.65 39.59
CA GLY A 947 5.63 44.64 40.79
C GLY A 947 4.11 44.79 40.57
N ASP A 948 3.40 45.13 41.65
CA ASP A 948 1.97 45.46 41.65
C ASP A 948 1.69 46.75 40.85
N PHE A 949 0.51 46.84 40.22
CA PHE A 949 0.14 48.00 39.40
C PHE A 949 -1.37 48.24 39.30
N GLU A 950 -1.76 49.40 38.77
CA GLU A 950 -3.15 49.77 38.46
C GLU A 950 -3.38 49.91 36.95
N LEU A 951 -4.59 49.60 36.49
CA LEU A 951 -5.10 49.91 35.15
C LEU A 951 -6.51 50.50 35.25
N LYS A 952 -6.92 51.30 34.25
CA LYS A 952 -8.32 51.68 34.06
C LYS A 952 -9.03 50.64 33.18
N VAL A 953 -10.33 50.43 33.39
CA VAL A 953 -11.14 49.52 32.56
C VAL A 953 -10.93 49.82 31.07
N GLY A 954 -10.59 48.79 30.30
CA GLY A 954 -10.26 48.87 28.87
C GLY A 954 -8.77 49.02 28.54
N ALA A 955 -7.92 49.43 29.49
CA ALA A 955 -6.47 49.54 29.30
C ALA A 955 -5.72 48.20 29.44
N SER A 956 -4.48 48.16 28.96
CA SER A 956 -3.60 46.98 29.02
C SER A 956 -2.16 47.33 29.46
N LYS A 957 -1.43 46.33 29.97
CA LYS A 957 0.01 46.40 30.29
C LYS A 957 0.70 45.07 29.92
N GLN A 958 1.83 45.13 29.22
CA GLN A 958 2.71 43.98 29.00
C GLN A 958 3.48 43.64 30.29
N LEU A 959 3.53 42.35 30.65
CA LEU A 959 4.45 41.82 31.65
C LEU A 959 5.56 40.99 31.01
N SER A 960 6.68 40.87 31.69
CA SER A 960 7.81 40.00 31.32
C SER A 960 8.23 39.18 32.52
N ALA A 961 8.52 37.90 32.29
CA ALA A 961 9.03 36.98 33.29
C ALA A 961 10.43 36.48 32.91
N THR A 962 11.28 36.27 33.90
CA THR A 962 12.64 35.74 33.73
C THR A 962 12.73 34.35 34.35
N VAL A 963 13.24 33.39 33.59
CA VAL A 963 13.41 31.98 34.00
C VAL A 963 14.90 31.70 34.16
N SER A 964 15.29 31.13 35.31
CA SER A 964 16.67 30.77 35.64
C SER A 964 16.81 29.27 35.96
N PRO A 965 17.99 28.65 35.72
CA PRO A 965 19.17 29.22 35.04
C PRO A 965 18.90 29.53 33.55
N SER A 966 19.80 30.27 32.92
CA SER A 966 19.67 30.74 31.52
C SER A 966 19.73 29.62 30.47
N ASN A 967 20.02 28.38 30.89
CA ASN A 967 20.05 27.16 30.10
C ASN A 967 19.06 26.08 30.60
N ALA A 968 18.06 26.44 31.42
CA ALA A 968 16.99 25.51 31.80
C ALA A 968 16.26 24.97 30.55
N THR A 969 15.79 23.72 30.58
CA THR A 969 15.15 23.06 29.42
C THR A 969 13.66 23.44 29.31
N ASP A 970 12.93 23.49 30.42
CA ASP A 970 11.50 23.83 30.46
C ASP A 970 11.27 25.32 30.75
N ARG A 971 11.54 26.17 29.75
CA ARG A 971 11.48 27.64 29.88
C ARG A 971 10.14 28.26 29.49
N ALA A 972 9.16 27.47 29.07
CA ALA A 972 7.88 27.96 28.61
C ALA A 972 7.13 28.65 29.77
N VAL A 973 6.94 29.96 29.66
CA VAL A 973 6.20 30.73 30.67
C VAL A 973 4.71 30.66 30.37
N SER A 974 3.97 29.96 31.21
CA SER A 974 2.51 29.98 31.25
C SER A 974 2.02 31.13 32.14
N TRP A 975 0.99 31.84 31.70
CA TRP A 975 0.38 32.97 32.42
C TRP A 975 -1.05 32.65 32.86
N LYS A 976 -1.43 33.07 34.07
CA LYS A 976 -2.78 32.89 34.62
C LYS A 976 -3.24 34.11 35.42
N SER A 977 -4.51 34.49 35.26
CA SER A 977 -5.18 35.45 36.14
C SER A 977 -6.00 34.71 37.19
N SER A 978 -5.99 35.18 38.44
CA SER A 978 -6.88 34.68 39.50
C SER A 978 -8.33 35.13 39.33
N ASN A 979 -8.59 36.18 38.55
CA ASN A 979 -9.94 36.65 38.24
C ASN A 979 -10.02 37.31 36.86
N ALA A 980 -10.29 36.49 35.83
CA ALA A 980 -10.45 36.93 34.45
C ALA A 980 -11.59 37.95 34.25
N SER A 981 -12.60 38.01 35.13
CA SER A 981 -13.68 39.00 35.05
C SER A 981 -13.27 40.41 35.49
N VAL A 982 -12.13 40.54 36.18
CA VAL A 982 -11.52 41.82 36.58
C VAL A 982 -10.39 42.17 35.62
N ALA A 983 -9.46 41.25 35.36
CA ALA A 983 -8.40 41.40 34.38
C ALA A 983 -8.01 40.06 33.75
N THR A 984 -7.90 40.01 32.43
CA THR A 984 -7.36 38.86 31.69
C THR A 984 -5.85 39.00 31.50
N VAL A 985 -5.17 37.88 31.22
CA VAL A 985 -3.80 37.84 30.71
C VAL A 985 -3.74 36.83 29.57
N ASP A 986 -2.98 37.11 28.52
CA ASP A 986 -2.77 36.20 27.40
C ASP A 986 -1.42 35.44 27.48
N ALA A 987 -1.17 34.56 26.51
CA ALA A 987 0.06 33.77 26.45
C ALA A 987 1.34 34.61 26.27
N SER A 988 1.25 35.86 25.80
CA SER A 988 2.39 36.78 25.72
C SER A 988 2.72 37.45 27.05
N GLY A 989 1.82 37.39 28.04
CA GLY A 989 1.89 38.17 29.27
C GLY A 989 1.25 39.57 29.18
N THR A 990 0.45 39.85 28.14
CA THR A 990 -0.33 41.09 28.07
C THR A 990 -1.55 40.99 28.98
N VAL A 991 -1.59 41.84 30.02
CA VAL A 991 -2.71 41.97 30.95
C VAL A 991 -3.68 43.02 30.44
N LYS A 992 -4.99 42.73 30.43
CA LYS A 992 -6.05 43.67 30.02
C LYS A 992 -7.11 43.82 31.11
N ALA A 993 -7.46 45.07 31.43
CA ALA A 993 -8.45 45.41 32.44
C ALA A 993 -9.89 45.32 31.91
N VAL A 994 -10.72 44.53 32.58
CA VAL A 994 -12.10 44.20 32.18
C VAL A 994 -13.15 44.90 33.05
N LYS A 995 -12.97 44.89 34.38
CA LYS A 995 -13.92 45.46 35.35
C LYS A 995 -13.19 45.91 36.61
N ALA A 996 -13.68 46.96 37.27
CA ALA A 996 -13.10 47.42 38.53
C ALA A 996 -13.09 46.34 39.62
N GLY A 997 -11.99 46.26 40.36
CA GLY A 997 -11.67 45.19 41.30
C GLY A 997 -10.16 44.91 41.36
N THR A 998 -9.76 43.77 41.95
CA THR A 998 -8.35 43.31 41.98
C THR A 998 -8.22 41.89 41.47
N ALA A 999 -7.14 41.60 40.74
CA ALA A 999 -6.76 40.26 40.32
C ALA A 999 -5.24 40.04 40.52
N THR A 1000 -4.82 38.78 40.60
CA THR A 1000 -3.41 38.39 40.69
C THR A 1000 -3.03 37.70 39.38
N ILE A 1001 -1.92 38.12 38.79
CA ILE A 1001 -1.35 37.56 37.57
C ILE A 1001 -0.11 36.74 37.94
N THR A 1002 -0.13 35.45 37.60
CA THR A 1002 0.92 34.48 37.93
C THR A 1002 1.62 34.01 36.65
N ALA A 1003 2.94 33.95 36.67
CA ALA A 1003 3.80 33.34 35.67
C ALA A 1003 4.38 32.03 36.21
N THR A 1004 4.35 30.95 35.44
CA THR A 1004 4.84 29.62 35.83
C THR A 1004 5.65 28.97 34.71
N ALA A 1005 6.85 28.47 35.01
CA ALA A 1005 7.72 27.69 34.12
C ALA A 1005 8.48 26.61 34.92
N GLY A 1006 8.63 25.40 34.37
CA GLY A 1006 9.33 24.29 35.03
C GLY A 1006 8.88 23.98 36.47
N GLY A 1007 7.60 24.16 36.79
CA GLY A 1007 7.05 23.99 38.13
C GLY A 1007 7.35 25.10 39.15
N LYS A 1008 8.13 26.12 38.78
CA LYS A 1008 8.38 27.34 39.58
C LYS A 1008 7.45 28.46 39.14
N SER A 1009 7.09 29.36 40.05
CA SER A 1009 6.19 30.48 39.73
C SER A 1009 6.51 31.78 40.46
N ALA A 1010 6.04 32.90 39.90
CA ALA A 1010 6.04 34.24 40.50
C ALA A 1010 4.71 34.94 40.21
N SER A 1011 4.33 35.95 41.00
CA SER A 1011 3.04 36.64 40.84
C SER A 1011 3.12 38.14 41.12
N VAL A 1012 2.23 38.91 40.50
CA VAL A 1012 2.00 40.35 40.74
C VAL A 1012 0.49 40.65 40.76
N ARG A 1013 0.04 41.66 41.52
CA ARG A 1013 -1.37 42.04 41.59
C ARG A 1013 -1.68 43.25 40.71
N VAL A 1014 -2.79 43.18 39.99
CA VAL A 1014 -3.38 44.29 39.23
C VAL A 1014 -4.65 44.79 39.92
N THR A 1015 -4.75 46.10 40.07
CA THR A 1015 -5.96 46.81 40.52
C THR A 1015 -6.61 47.49 39.32
N VAL A 1016 -7.94 47.49 39.25
CA VAL A 1016 -8.70 48.06 38.12
C VAL A 1016 -9.70 49.11 38.59
N THR A 1017 -9.73 50.26 37.91
CA THR A 1017 -10.61 51.42 38.23
C THR A 1017 -11.47 51.88 37.04
N THR A 1018 -12.63 52.47 37.32
CA THR A 1018 -13.62 52.95 36.33
C THR A 1018 -13.47 54.45 36.00
N ALA A 1019 -14.03 54.86 34.85
CA ALA A 1019 -14.15 56.26 34.43
C ALA A 1019 -15.59 56.79 34.63
N LEU A 1020 -15.73 58.11 34.78
CA LEU A 1020 -17.01 58.82 34.98
C LEU A 1020 -17.50 59.48 33.69
N VAL A 1021 -18.83 59.58 33.51
CA VAL A 1021 -19.49 60.24 32.37
C VAL A 1021 -20.63 61.13 32.90
N PRO A 1022 -20.76 62.40 32.48
CA PRO A 1022 -21.78 63.32 33.00
C PRO A 1022 -23.18 63.12 32.40
N SER A 1023 -24.22 63.37 33.19
CA SER A 1023 -25.61 63.50 32.73
C SER A 1023 -25.94 64.95 32.32
N VAL A 1024 -26.92 65.14 31.45
CA VAL A 1024 -27.47 66.46 31.10
C VAL A 1024 -28.96 66.55 31.41
N THR A 1025 -29.50 67.76 31.37
CA THR A 1025 -30.93 68.04 31.60
C THR A 1025 -31.61 68.41 30.28
N SER A 1026 -32.72 67.74 29.97
CA SER A 1026 -33.59 68.03 28.82
C SER A 1026 -34.88 68.69 29.31
N THR A 1027 -35.28 69.80 28.72
CA THR A 1027 -36.59 70.44 29.01
C THR A 1027 -37.63 70.01 27.97
N VAL A 1028 -38.71 69.41 28.42
CA VAL A 1028 -39.84 68.99 27.58
C VAL A 1028 -40.97 70.01 27.72
N TYR A 1029 -41.40 70.58 26.59
CA TYR A 1029 -42.54 71.48 26.47
C TYR A 1029 -43.73 70.77 25.82
N TYR A 1030 -44.94 71.05 26.30
CA TYR A 1030 -46.18 70.49 25.77
C TYR A 1030 -47.31 71.53 25.75
N LYS A 1031 -48.05 71.62 24.65
CA LYS A 1031 -49.27 72.44 24.53
C LYS A 1031 -50.46 71.56 24.12
N PRO A 1032 -51.43 71.33 25.03
CA PRO A 1032 -52.62 70.56 24.69
C PRO A 1032 -53.53 71.34 23.73
N SER A 1033 -54.26 70.60 22.89
CA SER A 1033 -55.20 71.16 21.91
C SER A 1033 -56.44 71.85 22.52
N LYS A 1034 -56.66 71.67 23.82
CA LYS A 1034 -57.68 72.35 24.64
C LYS A 1034 -57.08 72.71 26.00
N ALA A 1035 -57.44 73.86 26.55
CA ALA A 1035 -56.98 74.29 27.88
C ALA A 1035 -57.38 73.26 28.96
N PRO A 1036 -56.45 72.78 29.80
CA PRO A 1036 -56.74 71.73 30.75
C PRO A 1036 -57.24 72.30 32.09
N LYS A 1037 -57.99 71.48 32.85
CA LYS A 1037 -58.51 71.85 34.19
C LYS A 1037 -57.43 71.79 35.27
N GLN A 1038 -56.34 71.06 35.04
CA GLN A 1038 -55.15 70.96 35.88
C GLN A 1038 -53.92 70.88 34.98
N ALA A 1039 -52.73 71.18 35.52
CA ALA A 1039 -51.49 71.07 34.75
C ALA A 1039 -51.19 69.60 34.36
N PRO A 1040 -50.85 69.30 33.09
CA PRO A 1040 -50.64 67.94 32.59
C PRO A 1040 -49.54 67.17 33.32
N ILE A 1041 -49.57 65.83 33.22
CA ILE A 1041 -48.47 64.96 33.67
C ILE A 1041 -47.71 64.45 32.44
N LEU A 1042 -46.40 64.68 32.39
CA LEU A 1042 -45.51 64.02 31.45
C LEU A 1042 -45.12 62.66 32.01
N TRP A 1043 -45.50 61.59 31.31
CA TRP A 1043 -44.96 60.25 31.47
C TRP A 1043 -43.80 60.06 30.48
N TYR A 1044 -42.62 59.62 30.94
CA TYR A 1044 -41.45 59.47 30.10
C TYR A 1044 -40.63 58.20 30.36
N ARG A 1045 -39.86 57.78 29.35
CA ARG A 1045 -38.85 56.72 29.41
C ARG A 1045 -37.56 57.16 28.71
N VAL A 1046 -36.42 56.84 29.30
CA VAL A 1046 -35.08 57.05 28.72
C VAL A 1046 -34.63 55.73 28.07
N ASP A 1047 -34.32 55.75 26.78
CA ASP A 1047 -33.84 54.61 25.98
C ASP A 1047 -34.62 53.29 26.21
N GLY A 1048 -35.95 53.40 26.28
CA GLY A 1048 -36.86 52.25 26.48
C GLY A 1048 -36.97 51.74 27.93
N GLY A 1049 -36.19 52.28 28.87
CA GLY A 1049 -36.16 51.89 30.27
C GLY A 1049 -37.46 52.13 31.05
N ALA A 1050 -37.39 52.04 32.39
CA ALA A 1050 -38.56 52.14 33.27
C ALA A 1050 -39.34 53.47 33.09
N SER A 1051 -40.67 53.39 33.14
CA SER A 1051 -41.55 54.57 33.10
C SER A 1051 -41.36 55.43 34.33
N ARG A 1052 -41.26 56.74 34.11
CA ARG A 1052 -41.23 57.79 35.12
C ARG A 1052 -42.32 58.81 34.79
N SER A 1053 -42.69 59.64 35.75
CA SER A 1053 -43.63 60.75 35.53
C SER A 1053 -43.22 62.01 36.28
N VAL A 1054 -43.64 63.16 35.75
CA VAL A 1054 -43.45 64.48 36.35
C VAL A 1054 -44.65 65.35 35.97
N ARG A 1055 -45.27 66.03 36.96
CA ARG A 1055 -46.32 67.01 36.66
C ARG A 1055 -45.66 68.26 36.07
N MET A 1056 -46.16 68.71 34.93
CA MET A 1056 -45.62 69.86 34.21
C MET A 1056 -46.10 71.17 34.86
N ALA A 1057 -45.31 72.23 34.76
CA ALA A 1057 -45.69 73.58 35.18
C ALA A 1057 -46.17 74.41 33.98
N LEU A 1058 -47.16 75.29 34.14
CA LEU A 1058 -47.54 76.24 33.08
C LEU A 1058 -46.39 77.23 32.85
N SER A 1059 -45.99 77.42 31.59
CA SER A 1059 -44.84 78.25 31.22
C SER A 1059 -45.26 79.58 30.60
N CYS A 1060 -46.03 79.55 29.50
CA CYS A 1060 -46.68 80.72 28.88
C CYS A 1060 -47.67 80.26 27.80
N ASP A 1061 -48.69 81.07 27.47
CA ASP A 1061 -49.56 80.89 26.30
C ASP A 1061 -50.16 79.49 26.11
N GLY A 1062 -50.45 78.77 27.21
CA GLY A 1062 -50.95 77.39 27.20
C GLY A 1062 -49.88 76.30 26.98
N TRP A 1063 -48.61 76.65 26.84
CA TRP A 1063 -47.49 75.74 26.96
C TRP A 1063 -47.19 75.42 28.42
N TYR A 1064 -46.96 74.14 28.69
CA TYR A 1064 -46.45 73.61 29.96
C TYR A 1064 -45.05 73.04 29.75
N SER A 1065 -44.22 72.97 30.80
CA SER A 1065 -42.86 72.41 30.73
C SER A 1065 -42.51 71.52 31.92
N ALA A 1066 -41.57 70.59 31.72
CA ALA A 1066 -40.89 69.84 32.78
C ALA A 1066 -39.43 69.53 32.39
N SER A 1067 -38.53 69.48 33.36
CA SER A 1067 -37.13 69.05 33.15
C SER A 1067 -36.94 67.58 33.50
N VAL A 1068 -36.16 66.86 32.69
CA VAL A 1068 -35.78 65.44 32.92
C VAL A 1068 -34.26 65.27 32.79
N GLN A 1069 -33.67 64.37 33.58
CA GLN A 1069 -32.24 64.06 33.53
C GLN A 1069 -32.00 62.83 32.64
N ALA A 1070 -31.08 62.96 31.67
CA ALA A 1070 -30.71 61.88 30.75
C ALA A 1070 -29.28 62.08 30.19
N PRO A 1071 -28.61 61.01 29.68
CA PRO A 1071 -27.43 61.16 28.84
C PRO A 1071 -27.74 61.98 27.58
N ALA A 1072 -26.77 62.76 27.08
CA ALA A 1072 -27.02 63.73 26.00
C ALA A 1072 -27.46 63.09 24.65
N SER A 1073 -27.13 61.82 24.43
CA SER A 1073 -27.50 61.04 23.24
C SER A 1073 -28.81 60.25 23.39
N ALA A 1074 -29.43 60.23 24.57
CA ALA A 1074 -30.55 59.36 24.90
C ALA A 1074 -31.84 59.75 24.17
N LYS A 1075 -32.64 58.74 23.80
CA LYS A 1075 -33.98 58.90 23.24
C LYS A 1075 -35.02 58.89 24.36
N LEU A 1076 -35.79 59.96 24.44
CA LEU A 1076 -36.90 60.13 25.37
C LEU A 1076 -38.21 59.77 24.65
N LYS A 1077 -38.91 58.73 25.14
CA LYS A 1077 -40.31 58.46 24.79
C LYS A 1077 -41.21 59.20 25.76
N LEU A 1078 -42.08 60.07 25.26
CA LEU A 1078 -42.92 61.00 26.03
C LEU A 1078 -44.41 60.72 25.76
N VAL A 1079 -45.25 60.80 26.79
CA VAL A 1079 -46.72 60.71 26.73
C VAL A 1079 -47.31 61.73 27.72
N PHE A 1080 -48.40 62.42 27.35
CA PHE A 1080 -48.95 63.51 28.15
C PHE A 1080 -50.36 63.17 28.64
N GLU A 1081 -50.56 63.21 29.95
CA GLU A 1081 -51.85 62.99 30.59
C GLU A 1081 -52.55 64.33 30.85
N VAL A 1082 -53.74 64.50 30.26
CA VAL A 1082 -54.49 65.75 30.24
C VAL A 1082 -55.92 65.48 30.72
N ASN A 1083 -56.26 65.94 31.93
CA ASN A 1083 -57.56 65.70 32.57
C ASN A 1083 -57.96 64.20 32.64
N GLY A 1084 -56.99 63.29 32.73
CA GLY A 1084 -57.23 61.83 32.72
C GLY A 1084 -57.31 61.18 31.33
N VAL A 1085 -57.05 61.93 30.25
CA VAL A 1085 -56.95 61.41 28.88
C VAL A 1085 -55.48 61.46 28.42
N MET A 1086 -54.99 60.40 27.76
CA MET A 1086 -53.61 60.31 27.29
C MET A 1086 -53.46 60.82 25.85
N ASP A 1087 -52.64 61.86 25.66
CA ASP A 1087 -52.15 62.33 24.36
C ASP A 1087 -50.78 61.69 24.07
N ASN A 1088 -50.73 60.89 22.99
CA ASN A 1088 -49.70 59.87 22.80
C ASN A 1088 -49.38 59.50 21.35
N ASN A 1089 -49.76 60.33 20.36
CA ASN A 1089 -49.73 60.04 18.90
C ASN A 1089 -50.34 58.70 18.44
N GLY A 1090 -51.22 58.10 19.25
CA GLY A 1090 -51.94 56.87 18.93
C GLY A 1090 -51.50 55.67 19.76
N VAL A 1091 -52.13 54.54 19.47
CA VAL A 1091 -51.97 53.29 20.21
C VAL A 1091 -51.81 52.15 19.21
N THR A 1092 -50.70 51.42 19.29
CA THR A 1092 -50.48 50.19 18.53
C THR A 1092 -50.46 49.02 19.50
N ASN A 1093 -51.24 47.97 19.23
CA ASN A 1093 -51.34 46.75 20.05
C ASN A 1093 -51.60 47.04 21.55
N GLY A 1094 -52.48 48.00 21.84
CA GLY A 1094 -52.83 48.40 23.22
C GLY A 1094 -51.78 49.28 23.93
N VAL A 1095 -50.62 49.53 23.32
CA VAL A 1095 -49.54 50.35 23.91
C VAL A 1095 -49.51 51.74 23.28
N ALA A 1096 -49.44 52.77 24.11
CA ALA A 1096 -49.24 54.17 23.69
C ALA A 1096 -47.95 54.33 22.86
N ASN A 1097 -48.05 54.85 21.64
CA ASN A 1097 -46.94 54.97 20.69
C ASN A 1097 -45.90 55.99 21.17
N GLY A 1098 -46.37 57.18 21.57
CA GLY A 1098 -45.60 58.20 22.27
C GLY A 1098 -44.66 59.02 21.39
N TYR A 1099 -44.36 60.22 21.85
CA TYR A 1099 -43.48 61.16 21.16
C TYR A 1099 -42.03 60.81 21.45
N ILE A 1100 -41.27 60.42 20.42
CA ILE A 1100 -39.84 60.08 20.55
C ILE A 1100 -38.97 61.29 20.17
N GLY A 1101 -38.27 61.88 21.13
CA GLY A 1101 -37.34 62.99 20.91
C GLY A 1101 -36.02 62.82 21.66
N SER A 1102 -35.04 63.67 21.37
CA SER A 1102 -33.75 63.73 22.06
C SER A 1102 -33.17 65.15 22.03
N GLY A 1103 -32.10 65.38 22.79
CA GLY A 1103 -31.47 66.70 22.94
C GLY A 1103 -31.97 67.50 24.15
N SER A 1104 -31.45 68.71 24.32
CA SER A 1104 -31.68 69.56 25.51
C SER A 1104 -33.06 70.22 25.57
N THR A 1105 -33.81 70.27 24.47
CA THR A 1105 -35.19 70.76 24.45
C THR A 1105 -36.03 70.01 23.43
N ILE A 1106 -37.24 69.59 23.83
CA ILE A 1106 -38.23 68.90 22.99
C ILE A 1106 -39.57 69.60 23.17
N ALA A 1107 -40.28 69.94 22.09
CA ALA A 1107 -41.60 70.56 22.15
C ALA A 1107 -42.67 69.70 21.44
N VAL A 1108 -43.85 69.59 22.03
CA VAL A 1108 -44.98 68.81 21.50
C VAL A 1108 -46.28 69.63 21.51
N SER A 1109 -47.01 69.65 20.40
CA SER A 1109 -48.31 70.34 20.30
C SER A 1109 -49.14 69.71 19.17
N ASN A 1110 -50.46 69.78 19.27
CA ASN A 1110 -51.39 69.32 18.21
C ASN A 1110 -51.05 67.90 17.68
N GLY A 1111 -50.78 66.97 18.59
CA GLY A 1111 -50.49 65.57 18.23
C GLY A 1111 -49.11 65.31 17.61
N ASN A 1112 -48.17 66.28 17.63
CA ASN A 1112 -46.89 66.19 16.92
C ASN A 1112 -45.72 66.77 17.71
N ILE A 1113 -44.49 66.28 17.47
CA ILE A 1113 -43.24 66.94 17.90
C ILE A 1113 -42.96 68.12 16.97
N LEU A 1114 -42.60 69.27 17.53
CA LEU A 1114 -42.18 70.44 16.79
C LEU A 1114 -40.64 70.57 16.84
N SER A 1115 -39.99 70.37 15.69
CA SER A 1115 -38.54 70.57 15.56
C SER A 1115 -38.18 72.06 15.62
N GLY A 1116 -37.08 72.40 16.33
CA GLY A 1116 -36.58 73.77 16.45
C GLY A 1116 -37.44 74.75 17.26
N VAL A 1117 -38.62 74.34 17.74
CA VAL A 1117 -39.51 75.20 18.53
C VAL A 1117 -39.13 75.16 20.01
N VAL A 1118 -38.64 76.28 20.52
CA VAL A 1118 -38.63 76.60 21.94
C VAL A 1118 -39.70 77.68 22.18
N PRO A 1119 -40.74 77.43 23.00
CA PRO A 1119 -41.70 78.47 23.35
C PRO A 1119 -40.96 79.65 24.00
N LYS A 1120 -41.14 80.87 23.46
CA LYS A 1120 -40.46 82.09 23.94
C LYS A 1120 -41.07 82.65 25.23
N CYS A 1121 -41.30 81.78 26.21
CA CYS A 1121 -41.69 82.18 27.55
C CYS A 1121 -40.52 82.93 28.22
N LYS A 1122 -40.75 84.17 28.65
CA LYS A 1122 -39.85 84.80 29.62
C LYS A 1122 -40.00 84.06 30.94
N VAL A 1123 -38.96 83.31 31.32
CA VAL A 1123 -38.87 82.71 32.66
C VAL A 1123 -38.76 83.84 33.68
N GLY A 1124 -39.53 83.72 34.77
CA GLY A 1124 -39.36 84.46 36.01
C GLY A 1124 -38.95 83.50 37.12
#